data_AF-A0A2V1CA98-F1
#
_entry.id   AF-A0A2V1CA98-F1
#
_cell.length_a   1.000
_cell.length_b   1.000
_cell.length_c   1.000
_cell.angle_alpha   90.00
_cell.angle_beta   90.00
_cell.angle_gamma   90.00
#
_symmetry.space_group_name_H-M   'P 1'
#
loop_
_entity.id
_entity.type
_entity.pdbx_description
1 polymer ?
#
loop_
_entity_poly.entity_id
_entity_poly.type
_entity_poly.pdbx_seq_one_letter_code
_entity_poly.pdbx_strand_id
1 'polypeptide(L)'
;MTRRNAIKLKGDSLAISDVVAVAQYKANANVDDLPSEVAAKIEESVQFLRKSLEQGHSIYGVNTGFGGSADTNTTATDTLQVALLQMQLCAINPSSDAYDNAEKTSHYQMSSCTGVDVATLSMPESWVRAAMLVRCNSLLRGHSAVRVDVIKSILKLLEHDLVPLVPLRGSVSASGDLCPLSYIAGALEGNPDVRVWFGCNSDRKLLGADQALRSIGMTPIRFGPKEILGLLNGTAFSVSVATLAQNQAESLTILAQILTAMGVEALLGTAESFDPFIAAVRPHLGQIEVARNIQKFLRGSKLAHFHHEETGPGHLRQDRYALRTSSQWLGPGLEDMTLSRRQLEIELNSTTDNPLIDVENKQIHHGGNFQASSVTSSTEKTRTALEKIGKMIFAQSSELLDSRLALNLPPNLAVDEPSLSYPMKGVDINMAAYMSELAYIANPVSNHVHSAEMSNQSLNSLALISARYTHTAVDLVSLMSSAYLYCLCQALDLRAMDVQFKARLRPEVERITSRAFGGIMPDAQLAKLHDSIWEALQESLAATTSRDSSERFHVVAQSVQHIVVQHLATSSHASASPLDLFTKWTATLADTLKTTFCTNRTSYLANPDAVPYLGKASRRMYLFVRKELGVPLHKGIIDHPTFGAMSAEEKMKKRNTGSRVTCIYQALKDGRMAAPILECLKDAGEADTLRMGVKAML
;
A
#
# COMPACT_ATOMS: atom_id res chain seq x y z
N MET A 1 9.71 -17.51 11.07
CA MET A 1 8.41 -17.14 11.68
C MET A 1 7.90 -18.33 12.46
N THR A 2 7.82 -18.21 13.77
CA THR A 2 7.25 -19.20 14.69
C THR A 2 5.83 -19.56 14.27
N ARG A 3 5.51 -20.86 14.18
CA ARG A 3 4.14 -21.36 13.96
C ARG A 3 3.21 -20.64 14.95
N ARG A 4 2.37 -19.73 14.46
CA ARG A 4 1.25 -19.22 15.25
C ARG A 4 0.43 -20.43 15.69
N ASN A 5 -0.03 -20.41 16.93
CA ASN A 5 -1.07 -21.34 17.40
C ASN A 5 -2.24 -21.30 16.41
N ALA A 6 -2.90 -22.44 16.20
CA ALA A 6 -4.07 -22.50 15.33
C ALA A 6 -5.10 -21.43 15.73
N ILE A 7 -5.70 -20.78 14.74
CA ILE A 7 -6.74 -19.76 14.94
C ILE A 7 -7.98 -20.48 15.46
N LYS A 8 -8.36 -20.16 16.69
CA LYS A 8 -9.52 -20.78 17.36
C LYS A 8 -10.77 -19.97 17.08
N LEU A 9 -11.67 -20.52 16.28
CA LEU A 9 -12.93 -19.86 15.97
C LEU A 9 -13.93 -20.04 17.11
N LYS A 10 -14.62 -18.95 17.45
CA LYS A 10 -15.64 -18.92 18.52
C LYS A 10 -16.99 -18.34 18.07
N GLY A 11 -17.02 -17.64 16.94
CA GLY A 11 -18.21 -17.00 16.37
C GLY A 11 -18.36 -15.52 16.68
N ASP A 12 -17.54 -14.93 17.54
CA ASP A 12 -17.70 -13.56 18.02
C ASP A 12 -16.40 -12.77 18.22
N SER A 13 -15.23 -13.40 18.01
CA SER A 13 -13.93 -12.80 18.31
C SER A 13 -12.90 -12.95 17.17
N LEU A 14 -13.33 -13.11 15.92
CA LEU A 14 -12.44 -13.20 14.77
C LEU A 14 -11.83 -11.83 14.47
N ALA A 15 -10.50 -11.74 14.53
CA ALA A 15 -9.78 -10.51 14.24
C ALA A 15 -9.38 -10.40 12.76
N ILE A 16 -9.18 -9.17 12.29
CA ILE A 16 -8.61 -8.90 10.96
C ILE A 16 -7.28 -9.64 10.74
N SER A 17 -6.43 -9.70 11.77
CA SER A 17 -5.16 -10.42 11.73
C SER A 17 -5.30 -11.91 11.47
N ASP A 18 -6.38 -12.52 11.97
CA ASP A 18 -6.66 -13.94 11.78
C ASP A 18 -7.08 -14.20 10.34
N VAL A 19 -7.94 -13.33 9.79
CA VAL A 19 -8.34 -13.37 8.39
C VAL A 19 -7.12 -13.27 7.47
N VAL A 20 -6.23 -12.30 7.72
CA VAL A 20 -4.98 -12.14 6.96
C VAL A 20 -4.07 -13.37 7.09
N ALA A 21 -3.94 -13.92 8.30
CA ALA A 21 -3.11 -15.10 8.58
C ALA A 21 -3.56 -16.34 7.79
N VAL A 22 -4.87 -16.62 7.72
CA VAL A 22 -5.39 -17.73 6.92
C VAL A 22 -5.30 -17.43 5.42
N ALA A 23 -5.69 -16.23 5.01
CA ALA A 23 -5.78 -15.84 3.61
C ALA A 23 -4.42 -15.85 2.90
N GLN A 24 -3.41 -15.23 3.52
CA GLN A 24 -2.10 -14.99 2.91
C GLN A 24 -1.05 -16.00 3.35
N TYR A 25 -1.07 -16.42 4.62
CA TYR A 25 -0.02 -17.27 5.21
C TYR A 25 -0.48 -18.70 5.47
N LYS A 26 -1.72 -19.06 5.06
CA LYS A 26 -2.28 -20.41 5.21
C LYS A 26 -2.20 -20.92 6.65
N ALA A 27 -2.36 -20.02 7.62
CA ALA A 27 -2.45 -20.40 9.02
C ALA A 27 -3.61 -21.36 9.23
N ASN A 28 -3.43 -22.36 10.09
CA ASN A 28 -4.49 -23.32 10.38
C ASN A 28 -5.57 -22.66 11.25
N ALA A 29 -6.83 -23.02 11.02
CA ALA A 29 -7.97 -22.61 11.83
C ALA A 29 -8.79 -23.84 12.22
N ASN A 30 -9.23 -23.91 13.48
CA ASN A 30 -9.98 -25.05 13.97
C ASN A 30 -11.11 -24.64 14.94
N VAL A 31 -11.89 -25.64 15.31
CA VAL A 31 -12.98 -25.59 16.30
C VAL A 31 -12.77 -26.68 17.36
N ASP A 32 -11.53 -27.09 17.59
CA ASP A 32 -11.21 -28.23 18.47
C ASP A 32 -11.52 -27.92 19.95
N ASP A 33 -11.36 -26.65 20.35
CA ASP A 33 -11.71 -26.14 21.67
C ASP A 33 -13.06 -25.39 21.67
N LEU A 34 -13.99 -25.78 20.79
CA LEU A 34 -15.31 -25.15 20.74
C LEU A 34 -16.03 -25.38 22.08
N PRO A 35 -16.48 -24.32 22.78
CA PRO A 35 -17.21 -24.49 24.02
C PRO A 35 -18.43 -25.39 23.81
N SER A 36 -18.69 -26.31 24.74
CA SER A 36 -19.81 -27.25 24.65
C SER A 36 -21.15 -26.53 24.48
N GLU A 37 -21.30 -25.35 25.07
CA GLU A 37 -22.46 -24.48 24.93
C GLU A 37 -22.68 -24.01 23.48
N VAL A 38 -21.60 -23.67 22.76
CA VAL A 38 -21.68 -23.23 21.35
C VAL A 38 -22.06 -24.41 20.45
N ALA A 39 -21.45 -25.58 20.67
CA ALA A 39 -21.80 -26.80 19.94
C ALA A 39 -23.26 -27.21 20.19
N ALA A 40 -23.71 -27.15 21.44
CA ALA A 40 -25.09 -27.43 21.83
C ALA A 40 -26.07 -26.46 21.17
N LYS A 41 -25.77 -25.14 21.20
CA LYS A 41 -26.62 -24.12 20.56
C LYS A 41 -26.80 -24.35 19.05
N ILE A 42 -25.73 -24.74 18.35
CA ILE A 42 -25.82 -25.08 16.92
C ILE A 42 -26.76 -26.27 16.71
N GLU A 43 -26.56 -27.35 17.46
CA GLU A 43 -27.39 -28.56 17.36
C GLU A 43 -28.86 -28.27 17.71
N GLU A 44 -29.12 -27.52 18.78
CA GLU A 44 -30.46 -27.09 19.18
C GLU A 44 -31.13 -26.25 18.07
N SER A 45 -30.39 -25.41 17.36
CA SER A 45 -30.94 -24.63 16.24
C SER A 45 -31.39 -25.53 15.07
N VAL A 46 -30.62 -26.59 14.77
CA VAL A 46 -30.95 -27.59 13.75
C VAL A 46 -32.19 -28.38 14.16
N GLN A 47 -32.24 -28.84 15.42
CA GLN A 47 -33.37 -29.60 15.95
C GLN A 47 -34.65 -28.75 16.03
N PHE A 48 -34.54 -27.49 16.43
CA PHE A 48 -35.66 -26.57 16.49
C PHE A 48 -36.24 -26.29 15.11
N LEU A 49 -35.40 -26.09 14.08
CA LEU A 49 -35.84 -25.97 12.70
C LEU A 49 -36.60 -27.22 12.24
N ARG A 50 -36.03 -28.40 12.48
CA ARG A 50 -36.65 -29.68 12.10
C ARG A 50 -38.02 -29.87 12.75
N LYS A 51 -38.12 -29.63 14.06
CA LYS A 51 -39.38 -29.70 14.79
C LYS A 51 -40.41 -28.70 14.26
N SER A 52 -39.97 -27.50 13.90
CA SER A 52 -40.86 -26.47 13.33
C SER A 52 -41.43 -26.90 11.98
N LEU A 53 -40.63 -27.56 11.13
CA LEU A 53 -41.10 -28.13 9.87
C LEU A 53 -42.09 -29.28 10.09
N GLU A 54 -41.82 -30.17 11.05
CA GLU A 54 -42.71 -31.28 11.43
C GLU A 54 -44.07 -30.78 11.97
N GLN A 55 -44.08 -29.61 12.61
CA GLN A 55 -45.29 -28.91 13.07
C GLN A 55 -46.05 -28.20 11.94
N GLY A 56 -45.53 -28.21 10.71
CA GLY A 56 -46.16 -27.58 9.55
C GLY A 56 -45.96 -26.07 9.46
N HIS A 57 -45.00 -25.49 10.19
CA HIS A 57 -44.68 -24.07 10.06
C HIS A 57 -44.12 -23.77 8.65
N SER A 58 -44.58 -22.68 8.04
CA SER A 58 -44.00 -22.13 6.82
C SER A 58 -42.77 -21.29 7.16
N ILE A 59 -41.64 -21.59 6.52
CA ILE A 59 -40.32 -21.06 6.84
C ILE A 59 -39.60 -20.69 5.53
N TYR A 60 -39.23 -19.41 5.43
CA TYR A 60 -38.62 -18.83 4.23
C TYR A 60 -37.41 -19.63 3.74
N GLY A 61 -37.42 -20.00 2.45
CA GLY A 61 -36.31 -20.67 1.78
C GLY A 61 -35.95 -22.04 2.37
N VAL A 62 -36.84 -22.61 3.19
CA VAL A 62 -36.70 -23.98 3.74
C VAL A 62 -37.82 -24.87 3.22
N ASN A 63 -39.07 -24.44 3.34
CA ASN A 63 -40.23 -25.07 2.69
C ASN A 63 -41.07 -24.09 1.85
N THR A 64 -40.59 -22.84 1.69
CA THR A 64 -41.08 -21.87 0.71
C THR A 64 -40.06 -21.66 -0.40
N GLY A 65 -40.45 -21.03 -1.51
CA GLY A 65 -39.49 -20.53 -2.51
C GLY A 65 -38.56 -19.42 -1.98
N PHE A 66 -37.69 -18.93 -2.85
CA PHE A 66 -36.69 -17.89 -2.56
C PHE A 66 -37.05 -16.55 -3.20
N GLY A 67 -36.53 -15.47 -2.63
CA GLY A 67 -36.63 -14.13 -3.22
C GLY A 67 -38.08 -13.71 -3.55
N GLY A 68 -38.29 -13.15 -4.73
CA GLY A 68 -39.60 -12.76 -5.24
C GLY A 68 -40.57 -13.92 -5.51
N SER A 69 -40.13 -15.17 -5.38
CA SER A 69 -40.95 -16.40 -5.52
C SER A 69 -41.23 -17.10 -4.18
N ALA A 70 -41.10 -16.38 -3.05
CA ALA A 70 -41.31 -16.92 -1.71
C ALA A 70 -42.78 -17.22 -1.35
N ASP A 71 -43.72 -16.97 -2.26
CA ASP A 71 -45.14 -17.35 -2.17
C ASP A 71 -45.41 -18.82 -2.57
N THR A 72 -44.41 -19.50 -3.13
CA THR A 72 -44.46 -20.93 -3.44
C THR A 72 -44.09 -21.79 -2.24
N ASN A 73 -44.59 -23.04 -2.17
CA ASN A 73 -44.34 -23.98 -1.06
C ASN A 73 -44.01 -25.39 -1.54
N THR A 74 -43.24 -26.16 -0.75
CA THR A 74 -42.91 -27.56 -1.01
C THR A 74 -42.62 -28.33 0.28
N THR A 75 -42.89 -29.63 0.28
CA THR A 75 -42.47 -30.55 1.37
C THR A 75 -41.12 -31.21 1.08
N ALA A 76 -40.59 -31.09 -0.14
CA ALA A 76 -39.30 -31.63 -0.55
C ALA A 76 -38.14 -30.67 -0.18
N THR A 77 -37.95 -30.45 1.11
CA THR A 77 -37.03 -29.43 1.66
C THR A 77 -35.58 -29.64 1.25
N ASP A 78 -35.09 -30.88 1.22
CA ASP A 78 -33.74 -31.21 0.74
C ASP A 78 -33.57 -30.86 -0.75
N THR A 79 -34.53 -31.25 -1.59
CA THR A 79 -34.50 -30.97 -3.04
C THR A 79 -34.54 -29.47 -3.31
N LEU A 80 -35.28 -28.71 -2.51
CA LEU A 80 -35.33 -27.26 -2.61
C LEU A 80 -33.95 -26.61 -2.34
N GLN A 81 -33.17 -27.14 -1.40
CA GLN A 81 -31.80 -26.66 -1.17
C GLN A 81 -30.89 -26.94 -2.37
N VAL A 82 -31.01 -28.12 -3.00
CA VAL A 82 -30.28 -28.44 -4.24
C VAL A 82 -30.68 -27.50 -5.37
N ALA A 83 -31.97 -27.16 -5.51
CA ALA A 83 -32.43 -26.18 -6.49
C ALA A 83 -31.81 -24.80 -6.28
N LEU A 84 -31.63 -24.36 -5.03
CA LEU A 84 -30.91 -23.13 -4.69
C LEU A 84 -29.46 -23.18 -5.16
N LEU A 85 -28.75 -24.27 -4.90
CA LEU A 85 -27.36 -24.41 -5.32
C LEU A 85 -27.23 -24.41 -6.84
N GLN A 86 -28.08 -25.19 -7.52
CA GLN A 86 -28.11 -25.26 -8.98
C GLN A 86 -28.31 -23.87 -9.61
N MET A 87 -29.24 -23.06 -9.10
CA MET A 87 -29.49 -21.73 -9.67
C MET A 87 -28.38 -20.72 -9.38
N GLN A 88 -27.60 -20.91 -8.31
CA GLN A 88 -26.52 -19.99 -7.91
C GLN A 88 -25.17 -20.32 -8.56
N LEU A 89 -24.96 -21.57 -9.00
CA LEU A 89 -23.84 -21.99 -9.83
C LEU A 89 -24.03 -21.55 -11.30
N CYS A 90 -24.22 -20.25 -11.51
CA CYS A 90 -24.59 -19.67 -12.80
C CYS A 90 -23.55 -18.70 -13.38
N ALA A 91 -22.47 -18.43 -12.66
CA ALA A 91 -21.49 -17.43 -13.05
C ALA A 91 -20.44 -17.97 -14.05
N ILE A 92 -19.88 -17.04 -14.82
CA ILE A 92 -18.88 -17.32 -15.86
C ILE A 92 -17.53 -17.61 -15.20
N ASN A 93 -17.00 -18.80 -15.47
CA ASN A 93 -15.64 -19.20 -15.11
C ASN A 93 -14.80 -19.44 -16.38
N PRO A 94 -13.46 -19.42 -16.28
CA PRO A 94 -12.59 -19.78 -17.41
C PRO A 94 -12.88 -21.20 -17.92
N SER A 95 -12.66 -21.44 -19.22
CA SER A 95 -12.93 -22.74 -19.86
C SER A 95 -11.90 -23.80 -19.46
N SER A 96 -12.29 -25.08 -19.54
CA SER A 96 -11.44 -26.24 -19.21
C SER A 96 -10.07 -26.21 -19.89
N ASP A 97 -10.04 -25.79 -21.16
CA ASP A 97 -8.86 -25.83 -22.04
C ASP A 97 -7.79 -24.79 -21.65
N ALA A 98 -8.20 -23.73 -20.95
CA ALA A 98 -7.28 -22.73 -20.41
C ALA A 98 -6.46 -23.27 -19.21
N TYR A 99 -6.90 -24.34 -18.57
CA TYR A 99 -6.26 -24.88 -17.37
C TYR A 99 -5.21 -25.96 -17.67
N ASP A 100 -5.38 -26.74 -18.74
CA ASP A 100 -4.44 -27.80 -19.12
C ASP A 100 -3.13 -27.27 -19.73
N ASN A 101 -3.13 -26.02 -20.22
CA ASN A 101 -1.97 -25.34 -20.81
C ASN A 101 -1.22 -24.42 -19.81
N ALA A 102 -1.51 -24.49 -18.51
CA ALA A 102 -0.80 -23.72 -17.50
C ALA A 102 0.62 -24.29 -17.30
N GLU A 103 1.57 -23.85 -18.13
CA GLU A 103 2.98 -24.20 -17.98
C GLU A 103 3.54 -23.80 -16.60
N LYS A 104 4.34 -24.71 -16.07
CA LYS A 104 5.13 -24.64 -14.83
C LYS A 104 5.89 -23.31 -14.72
N THR A 105 5.45 -22.38 -13.89
CA THR A 105 6.33 -21.32 -13.39
C THR A 105 5.98 -20.87 -11.97
N SER A 106 7.02 -20.40 -11.29
CA SER A 106 7.24 -20.43 -9.85
C SER A 106 6.79 -19.18 -9.09
N HIS A 107 6.46 -19.40 -7.81
CA HIS A 107 6.60 -18.50 -6.65
C HIS A 107 6.02 -17.08 -6.73
N TYR A 108 4.95 -16.86 -5.96
CA TYR A 108 4.44 -15.57 -5.50
C TYR A 108 4.05 -14.57 -6.60
N GLN A 109 2.75 -14.42 -6.84
CA GLN A 109 2.23 -13.17 -7.41
C GLN A 109 0.73 -12.97 -7.13
N MET A 110 0.43 -11.85 -6.47
CA MET A 110 -0.88 -11.21 -6.36
C MET A 110 -1.31 -10.54 -7.69
N SER A 111 -0.56 -10.72 -8.77
CA SER A 111 -0.87 -10.21 -10.11
C SER A 111 0.03 -10.89 -11.15
N SER A 112 -0.38 -12.08 -11.59
CA SER A 112 -0.30 -12.59 -12.97
C SER A 112 -0.66 -14.07 -12.92
N CYS A 113 -1.97 -14.38 -12.99
CA CYS A 113 -2.41 -15.76 -13.00
C CYS A 113 -2.09 -16.42 -14.37
N THR A 114 -1.72 -17.68 -14.28
CA THR A 114 -1.92 -18.77 -15.25
C THR A 114 -3.08 -18.52 -16.21
N GLY A 115 -2.83 -18.32 -17.50
CA GLY A 115 -3.87 -18.01 -18.48
C GLY A 115 -4.57 -16.66 -18.24
N VAL A 116 -4.60 -15.80 -19.24
CA VAL A 116 -5.22 -14.45 -19.15
C VAL A 116 -6.66 -14.52 -18.61
N ASP A 117 -7.37 -15.63 -18.82
CA ASP A 117 -8.76 -15.83 -18.41
C ASP A 117 -8.93 -16.12 -16.91
N VAL A 118 -8.04 -16.90 -16.27
CA VAL A 118 -8.14 -17.20 -14.83
C VAL A 118 -7.91 -15.94 -14.01
N ALA A 119 -6.94 -15.12 -14.42
CA ALA A 119 -6.63 -13.85 -13.76
C ALA A 119 -7.79 -12.84 -13.81
N THR A 120 -8.63 -12.93 -14.82
CA THR A 120 -9.65 -11.91 -15.13
C THR A 120 -11.06 -12.33 -14.72
N LEU A 121 -11.35 -13.63 -14.70
CA LEU A 121 -12.68 -14.18 -14.44
C LEU A 121 -12.85 -14.78 -13.06
N SER A 122 -11.78 -15.10 -12.33
CA SER A 122 -11.85 -15.74 -11.00
C SER A 122 -11.27 -14.90 -9.88
N MET A 123 -11.73 -15.11 -8.64
CA MET A 123 -11.20 -14.47 -7.45
C MET A 123 -9.84 -15.07 -7.06
N PRO A 124 -8.92 -14.26 -6.50
CA PRO A 124 -7.70 -14.78 -5.89
C PRO A 124 -8.00 -15.80 -4.79
N GLU A 125 -7.21 -16.87 -4.72
CA GLU A 125 -7.39 -17.94 -3.72
C GLU A 125 -7.37 -17.41 -2.27
N SER A 126 -6.61 -16.33 -2.01
CA SER A 126 -6.57 -15.68 -0.70
C SER A 126 -7.91 -15.09 -0.28
N TRP A 127 -8.70 -14.57 -1.23
CA TRP A 127 -10.04 -14.05 -0.95
C TRP A 127 -11.01 -15.18 -0.62
N VAL A 128 -10.90 -16.31 -1.35
CA VAL A 128 -11.73 -17.49 -1.12
C VAL A 128 -11.40 -18.13 0.24
N ARG A 129 -10.12 -18.28 0.59
CA ARG A 129 -9.71 -18.75 1.93
C ARG A 129 -10.25 -17.87 3.05
N ALA A 130 -10.18 -16.55 2.89
CA ALA A 130 -10.76 -15.60 3.84
C ALA A 130 -12.28 -15.79 3.98
N ALA A 131 -13.00 -15.89 2.86
CA ALA A 131 -14.45 -16.09 2.86
C ALA A 131 -14.87 -17.40 3.53
N MET A 132 -14.13 -18.50 3.29
CA MET A 132 -14.34 -19.79 3.96
C MET A 132 -14.19 -19.66 5.48
N LEU A 133 -13.13 -18.98 5.96
CA LEU A 133 -12.91 -18.74 7.39
C LEU A 133 -14.01 -17.90 8.01
N VAL A 134 -14.36 -16.78 7.37
CA VAL A 134 -15.39 -15.85 7.86
C VAL A 134 -16.75 -16.54 7.91
N ARG A 135 -17.10 -17.35 6.90
CA ARG A 135 -18.35 -18.10 6.91
C ARG A 135 -18.40 -19.07 8.09
N CYS A 136 -17.32 -19.80 8.34
CA CYS A 136 -17.21 -20.65 9.53
C CYS A 136 -17.49 -19.87 10.82
N ASN A 137 -16.85 -18.71 11.00
CA ASN A 137 -17.08 -17.87 12.18
C ASN A 137 -18.55 -17.45 12.31
N SER A 138 -19.17 -16.95 11.24
CA SER A 138 -20.57 -16.52 11.27
C SER A 138 -21.56 -17.64 11.63
N LEU A 139 -21.30 -18.87 11.17
CA LEU A 139 -22.14 -20.04 11.41
C LEU A 139 -22.05 -20.55 12.86
N LEU A 140 -20.87 -20.42 13.48
CA LEU A 140 -20.65 -20.86 14.87
C LEU A 140 -21.52 -20.11 15.88
N ARG A 141 -22.15 -18.99 15.51
CA ARG A 141 -23.06 -18.23 16.37
C ARG A 141 -24.37 -18.98 16.70
N GLY A 142 -24.68 -20.05 15.97
CA GLY A 142 -25.80 -20.95 16.26
C GLY A 142 -27.17 -20.43 15.83
N HIS A 143 -27.24 -19.45 14.94
CA HIS A 143 -28.50 -18.86 14.48
C HIS A 143 -28.91 -19.32 13.07
N SER A 144 -28.09 -20.15 12.42
CA SER A 144 -28.23 -20.48 10.99
C SER A 144 -28.82 -21.86 10.70
N ALA A 145 -28.97 -22.72 11.71
CA ALA A 145 -29.40 -24.12 11.55
C ALA A 145 -28.51 -24.94 10.58
N VAL A 146 -27.20 -24.69 10.60
CA VAL A 146 -26.20 -25.44 9.81
C VAL A 146 -25.46 -26.39 10.74
N ARG A 147 -25.34 -27.66 10.37
CA ARG A 147 -24.65 -28.65 11.22
C ARG A 147 -23.17 -28.30 11.41
N VAL A 148 -22.65 -28.60 12.60
CA VAL A 148 -21.23 -28.40 12.92
C VAL A 148 -20.30 -29.17 11.96
N ASP A 149 -20.75 -30.31 11.44
CA ASP A 149 -19.98 -31.11 10.48
C ASP A 149 -19.76 -30.39 9.14
N VAL A 150 -20.69 -29.52 8.73
CA VAL A 150 -20.51 -28.65 7.55
C VAL A 150 -19.43 -27.61 7.82
N ILE A 151 -19.43 -27.00 9.01
CA ILE A 151 -18.39 -26.04 9.43
C ILE A 151 -17.01 -26.72 9.47
N LYS A 152 -16.91 -27.88 10.10
CA LYS A 152 -15.69 -28.69 10.14
C LYS A 152 -15.21 -29.09 8.75
N SER A 153 -16.13 -29.36 7.83
CA SER A 153 -15.80 -29.69 6.45
C SER A 153 -15.15 -28.52 5.71
N ILE A 154 -15.65 -27.29 5.88
CA ILE A 154 -15.00 -26.09 5.32
C ILE A 154 -13.59 -25.91 5.90
N LEU A 155 -13.43 -26.10 7.22
CA LEU A 155 -12.12 -26.01 7.88
C LEU A 155 -11.16 -27.09 7.39
N LYS A 156 -11.66 -28.30 7.11
CA LYS A 156 -10.85 -29.38 6.52
C LYS A 156 -10.40 -29.06 5.10
N LEU A 157 -11.23 -28.39 4.29
CA LEU A 157 -10.79 -27.86 2.99
C LEU A 157 -9.66 -26.84 3.17
N LEU A 158 -9.77 -25.92 4.13
CA LEU A 158 -8.71 -24.94 4.45
C LEU A 158 -7.42 -25.63 4.92
N GLU A 159 -7.52 -26.64 5.79
CA GLU A 159 -6.40 -27.42 6.30
C GLU A 159 -5.60 -28.08 5.16
N HIS A 160 -6.29 -28.59 4.15
CA HIS A 160 -5.67 -29.19 2.96
C HIS A 160 -5.39 -28.19 1.83
N ASP A 161 -5.59 -26.89 2.06
CA ASP A 161 -5.49 -25.81 1.06
C ASP A 161 -6.27 -26.11 -0.23
N LEU A 162 -7.44 -26.74 -0.09
CA LEU A 162 -8.39 -26.99 -1.18
C LEU A 162 -9.29 -25.76 -1.35
N VAL A 163 -9.02 -24.99 -2.40
CA VAL A 163 -9.67 -23.69 -2.61
C VAL A 163 -10.54 -23.73 -3.86
N PRO A 164 -11.88 -23.60 -3.74
CA PRO A 164 -12.77 -23.56 -4.89
C PRO A 164 -12.40 -22.42 -5.86
N LEU A 165 -12.55 -22.67 -7.16
CA LEU A 165 -12.40 -21.65 -8.19
C LEU A 165 -13.69 -20.82 -8.25
N VAL A 166 -13.66 -19.68 -7.58
CA VAL A 166 -14.83 -18.79 -7.44
C VAL A 166 -14.78 -17.68 -8.50
N PRO A 167 -15.86 -17.43 -9.25
CA PRO A 167 -15.94 -16.31 -10.21
C PRO A 167 -15.75 -14.95 -9.54
N LEU A 168 -15.12 -14.01 -10.25
CA LEU A 168 -14.84 -12.66 -9.78
C LEU A 168 -16.09 -11.77 -9.67
N ARG A 169 -17.16 -12.08 -10.42
CA ARG A 169 -18.40 -11.30 -10.56
C ARG A 169 -19.62 -12.19 -10.37
N GLY A 170 -20.76 -11.58 -10.04
CA GLY A 170 -22.04 -12.28 -9.86
C GLY A 170 -22.76 -11.97 -8.55
N SER A 171 -22.13 -11.20 -7.64
CA SER A 171 -22.76 -10.77 -6.39
C SER A 171 -23.13 -9.28 -6.42
N VAL A 172 -24.34 -8.98 -5.95
CA VAL A 172 -24.80 -7.63 -5.57
C VAL A 172 -24.78 -7.42 -4.04
N SER A 173 -24.37 -8.45 -3.28
CA SER A 173 -24.26 -8.42 -1.81
C SER A 173 -25.55 -7.97 -1.12
N ALA A 174 -26.69 -8.45 -1.63
CA ALA A 174 -28.04 -8.06 -1.23
C ALA A 174 -28.67 -9.04 -0.26
N SER A 175 -28.76 -10.32 -0.64
CA SER A 175 -29.17 -11.46 0.18
C SER A 175 -27.94 -12.31 0.54
N GLY A 176 -26.85 -11.61 0.88
CA GLY A 176 -25.51 -12.18 0.96
C GLY A 176 -24.84 -12.34 -0.40
N ASP A 177 -23.66 -12.95 -0.39
CA ASP A 177 -22.84 -13.26 -1.55
C ASP A 177 -23.21 -14.64 -2.13
N LEU A 178 -24.50 -14.83 -2.45
CA LEU A 178 -25.11 -16.11 -2.83
C LEU A 178 -24.30 -16.86 -3.89
N CYS A 179 -24.06 -16.24 -5.04
CA CYS A 179 -23.37 -16.87 -6.16
C CYS A 179 -21.93 -17.27 -5.79
N PRO A 180 -21.05 -16.39 -5.27
CA PRO A 180 -19.73 -16.80 -4.80
C PRO A 180 -19.72 -17.91 -3.74
N LEU A 181 -20.62 -17.84 -2.74
CA LEU A 181 -20.73 -18.85 -1.68
C LEU A 181 -21.23 -20.20 -2.20
N SER A 182 -21.99 -20.21 -3.30
CA SER A 182 -22.45 -21.44 -3.94
C SER A 182 -21.30 -22.32 -4.44
N TYR A 183 -20.16 -21.74 -4.84
CA TYR A 183 -18.98 -22.52 -5.23
C TYR A 183 -18.30 -23.20 -4.04
N ILE A 184 -18.41 -22.65 -2.82
CA ILE A 184 -17.96 -23.33 -1.60
C ILE A 184 -18.90 -24.49 -1.28
N ALA A 185 -20.23 -24.28 -1.34
CA ALA A 185 -21.20 -25.34 -1.13
C ALA A 185 -21.06 -26.47 -2.18
N GLY A 186 -20.91 -26.13 -3.45
CA GLY A 186 -20.66 -27.06 -4.55
C GLY A 186 -19.37 -27.86 -4.37
N ALA A 187 -18.32 -27.24 -3.82
CA ALA A 187 -17.10 -27.96 -3.48
C ALA A 187 -17.31 -28.98 -2.33
N LEU A 188 -18.12 -28.65 -1.34
CA LEU A 188 -18.43 -29.54 -0.21
C LEU A 188 -19.30 -30.74 -0.62
N GLU A 189 -20.26 -30.58 -1.53
CA GLU A 189 -21.05 -31.71 -2.08
C GLU A 189 -20.31 -32.50 -3.15
N GLY A 190 -19.08 -32.12 -3.49
CA GLY A 190 -18.29 -32.80 -4.51
C GLY A 190 -18.90 -32.66 -5.91
N ASN A 191 -19.45 -31.50 -6.25
CA ASN A 191 -20.00 -31.24 -7.57
C ASN A 191 -18.88 -31.32 -8.65
N PRO A 192 -18.99 -32.19 -9.67
CA PRO A 192 -17.91 -32.40 -10.64
C PRO A 192 -17.64 -31.17 -11.53
N ASP A 193 -18.63 -30.28 -11.70
CA ASP A 193 -18.48 -29.06 -12.50
C ASP A 193 -17.83 -27.92 -11.69
N VAL A 194 -17.79 -28.04 -10.36
CA VAL A 194 -17.07 -27.09 -9.50
C VAL A 194 -15.60 -27.47 -9.46
N ARG A 195 -14.75 -26.55 -9.90
CA ARG A 195 -13.29 -26.73 -9.88
C ARG A 195 -12.69 -26.28 -8.57
N VAL A 196 -11.65 -26.98 -8.12
CA VAL A 196 -10.95 -26.73 -6.86
C VAL A 196 -9.44 -26.79 -7.08
N TRP A 197 -8.72 -25.80 -6.57
CA TRP A 197 -7.26 -25.79 -6.55
C TRP A 197 -6.75 -26.85 -5.57
N PHE A 198 -5.85 -27.71 -6.06
CA PHE A 198 -5.26 -28.84 -5.35
C PHE A 198 -3.74 -28.83 -5.50
N GLY A 199 -3.00 -29.33 -4.50
CA GLY A 199 -1.54 -29.41 -4.52
C GLY A 199 -0.86 -28.16 -3.97
N CYS A 200 0.46 -28.06 -4.06
CA CYS A 200 1.21 -26.93 -3.53
C CYS A 200 2.26 -26.43 -4.53
N ASN A 201 2.56 -25.13 -4.48
CA ASN A 201 3.61 -24.50 -5.28
C ASN A 201 3.53 -24.89 -6.77
N SER A 202 4.58 -25.54 -7.31
CA SER A 202 4.68 -25.96 -8.71
C SER A 202 3.70 -27.08 -9.10
N ASP A 203 3.12 -27.78 -8.12
CA ASP A 203 2.17 -28.88 -8.34
C ASP A 203 0.71 -28.42 -8.17
N ARG A 204 0.49 -27.10 -8.00
CA ARG A 204 -0.84 -26.49 -7.87
C ARG A 204 -1.60 -26.66 -9.19
N LYS A 205 -2.74 -27.34 -9.16
CA LYS A 205 -3.59 -27.64 -10.33
C LYS A 205 -5.07 -27.59 -9.99
N LEU A 206 -5.92 -27.49 -11.00
CA LEU A 206 -7.38 -27.54 -10.82
C LEU A 206 -7.90 -28.95 -11.02
N LEU A 207 -8.73 -29.43 -10.09
CA LEU A 207 -9.47 -30.70 -10.20
C LEU A 207 -10.98 -30.44 -10.09
N GLY A 208 -11.80 -31.40 -10.52
CA GLY A 208 -13.22 -31.42 -10.11
C GLY A 208 -13.31 -31.63 -8.60
N ALA A 209 -14.32 -31.03 -7.95
CA ALA A 209 -14.45 -31.12 -6.49
C ALA A 209 -14.58 -32.58 -6.03
N ASP A 210 -15.28 -33.41 -6.78
CA ASP A 210 -15.41 -34.84 -6.54
C ASP A 210 -14.05 -35.56 -6.47
N GLN A 211 -13.13 -35.22 -7.39
CA GLN A 211 -11.78 -35.78 -7.44
C GLN A 211 -10.90 -35.23 -6.30
N ALA A 212 -11.01 -33.94 -6.01
CA ALA A 212 -10.25 -33.29 -4.93
C ALA A 212 -10.62 -33.88 -3.56
N LEU A 213 -11.93 -34.04 -3.28
CA LEU A 213 -12.42 -34.64 -2.05
C LEU A 213 -11.97 -36.11 -1.91
N ARG A 214 -12.09 -36.91 -2.97
CA ARG A 214 -11.58 -38.30 -2.98
C ARG A 214 -10.09 -38.36 -2.69
N SER A 215 -9.31 -37.41 -3.20
CA SER A 215 -7.84 -37.36 -3.03
C SER A 215 -7.41 -37.13 -1.58
N ILE A 216 -8.26 -36.54 -0.73
CA ILE A 216 -8.02 -36.35 0.70
C ILE A 216 -8.87 -37.27 1.59
N GLY A 217 -9.55 -38.26 1.00
CA GLY A 217 -10.43 -39.19 1.72
C GLY A 217 -11.61 -38.51 2.42
N MET A 218 -12.11 -37.39 1.88
CA MET A 218 -13.25 -36.67 2.42
C MET A 218 -14.53 -37.08 1.70
N THR A 219 -15.55 -37.44 2.48
CA THR A 219 -16.87 -37.79 1.94
C THR A 219 -17.63 -36.52 1.56
N PRO A 220 -18.25 -36.46 0.37
CA PRO A 220 -19.12 -35.35 -0.01
C PRO A 220 -20.28 -35.12 0.96
N ILE A 221 -20.60 -33.86 1.23
CA ILE A 221 -21.70 -33.48 2.12
C ILE A 221 -23.04 -33.62 1.39
N ARG A 222 -23.98 -34.33 2.01
CA ARG A 222 -25.40 -34.25 1.68
C ARG A 222 -26.07 -33.22 2.59
N PHE A 223 -26.50 -32.11 2.01
CA PHE A 223 -27.15 -31.03 2.74
C PHE A 223 -28.58 -31.38 3.13
N GLY A 224 -28.96 -30.98 4.35
CA GLY A 224 -30.34 -31.05 4.84
C GLY A 224 -31.08 -29.71 4.69
N PRO A 225 -32.28 -29.59 5.29
CA PRO A 225 -33.11 -28.39 5.20
C PRO A 225 -32.35 -27.14 5.67
N LYS A 226 -32.50 -26.03 4.94
CA LYS A 226 -31.84 -24.73 5.17
C LYS A 226 -30.31 -24.72 5.01
N GLU A 227 -29.58 -25.84 4.96
CA GLU A 227 -28.11 -25.77 5.08
C GLU A 227 -27.41 -25.07 3.91
N ILE A 228 -27.89 -25.24 2.67
CA ILE A 228 -27.36 -24.50 1.52
C ILE A 228 -27.72 -23.02 1.67
N LEU A 229 -28.97 -22.68 2.00
CA LEU A 229 -29.34 -21.29 2.27
C LEU A 229 -28.48 -20.68 3.37
N GLY A 230 -28.27 -21.39 4.48
CA GLY A 230 -27.42 -20.96 5.58
C GLY A 230 -25.94 -20.86 5.21
N LEU A 231 -25.45 -21.55 4.18
CA LEU A 231 -24.10 -21.34 3.65
C LEU A 231 -24.02 -20.11 2.74
N LEU A 232 -25.02 -19.92 1.89
CA LEU A 232 -25.02 -18.93 0.81
C LEU A 232 -25.48 -17.54 1.27
N ASN A 233 -26.40 -17.48 2.22
CA ASN A 233 -27.04 -16.25 2.67
C ASN A 233 -26.16 -15.56 3.71
N GLY A 234 -25.08 -14.91 3.28
CA GLY A 234 -24.20 -14.16 4.16
C GLY A 234 -23.16 -13.32 3.43
N THR A 235 -22.52 -12.40 4.13
CA THR A 235 -21.66 -11.35 3.54
C THR A 235 -20.18 -11.73 3.47
N ALA A 236 -19.88 -13.03 3.57
CA ALA A 236 -18.54 -13.52 3.86
C ALA A 236 -17.49 -13.11 2.82
N PHE A 237 -17.82 -13.10 1.52
CA PHE A 237 -16.88 -12.63 0.50
C PHE A 237 -16.69 -11.12 0.60
N SER A 238 -17.78 -10.36 0.72
CA SER A 238 -17.76 -8.91 0.82
C SER A 238 -16.87 -8.43 1.96
N VAL A 239 -17.12 -8.91 3.18
CA VAL A 239 -16.33 -8.49 4.36
C VAL A 239 -14.90 -9.02 4.31
N SER A 240 -14.67 -10.22 3.75
CA SER A 240 -13.32 -10.78 3.61
C SER A 240 -12.45 -9.95 2.67
N VAL A 241 -12.96 -9.65 1.48
CA VAL A 241 -12.24 -8.86 0.48
C VAL A 241 -12.00 -7.45 1.01
N ALA A 242 -13.00 -6.84 1.64
CA ALA A 242 -12.87 -5.52 2.28
C ALA A 242 -11.81 -5.52 3.40
N THR A 243 -11.79 -6.55 4.26
CA THR A 243 -10.83 -6.70 5.34
C THR A 243 -9.39 -6.81 4.84
N LEU A 244 -9.16 -7.58 3.77
CA LEU A 244 -7.84 -7.69 3.17
C LEU A 244 -7.37 -6.37 2.56
N ALA A 245 -8.27 -5.62 1.91
CA ALA A 245 -7.96 -4.30 1.37
C ALA A 245 -7.66 -3.29 2.49
N GLN A 246 -8.48 -3.29 3.56
CA GLN A 246 -8.32 -2.43 4.72
C GLN A 246 -6.95 -2.65 5.38
N ASN A 247 -6.55 -3.90 5.62
CA ASN A 247 -5.25 -4.21 6.22
C ASN A 247 -4.07 -3.68 5.38
N GLN A 248 -4.14 -3.80 4.06
CA GLN A 248 -3.12 -3.25 3.17
C GLN A 248 -3.16 -1.71 3.15
N ALA A 249 -4.34 -1.11 3.18
CA ALA A 249 -4.51 0.34 3.24
C ALA A 249 -3.94 0.94 4.54
N GLU A 250 -4.15 0.31 5.69
CA GLU A 250 -3.57 0.73 6.98
C GLU A 250 -2.03 0.77 6.91
N SER A 251 -1.43 -0.24 6.27
CA SER A 251 0.02 -0.32 6.05
C SER A 251 0.51 0.83 5.16
N LEU A 252 -0.22 1.14 4.08
CA LEU A 252 0.10 2.23 3.16
C LEU A 252 -0.07 3.61 3.82
N THR A 253 -1.02 3.77 4.73
CA THR A 253 -1.21 5.01 5.50
C THR A 253 -0.02 5.33 6.38
N ILE A 254 0.61 4.32 6.98
CA ILE A 254 1.84 4.50 7.75
C ILE A 254 3.01 4.79 6.80
N LEU A 255 3.13 4.01 5.72
CA LEU A 255 4.18 4.22 4.72
C LEU A 255 4.15 5.64 4.16
N ALA A 256 2.97 6.19 3.84
CA ALA A 256 2.81 7.56 3.34
C ALA A 256 3.36 8.63 4.30
N GLN A 257 3.23 8.41 5.62
CA GLN A 257 3.81 9.29 6.63
C GLN A 257 5.35 9.19 6.65
N ILE A 258 5.90 7.97 6.52
CA ILE A 258 7.34 7.74 6.42
C ILE A 258 7.90 8.39 5.14
N LEU A 259 7.23 8.21 4.00
CA LEU A 259 7.59 8.83 2.72
C LEU A 259 7.50 10.36 2.79
N THR A 260 6.53 10.91 3.51
CA THR A 260 6.45 12.35 3.76
C THR A 260 7.65 12.85 4.57
N ALA A 261 8.07 12.13 5.62
CA ALA A 261 9.28 12.48 6.36
C ALA A 261 10.54 12.44 5.48
N MET A 262 10.68 11.39 4.65
CA MET A 262 11.75 11.33 3.65
C MET A 262 11.69 12.49 2.66
N GLY A 263 10.49 12.90 2.25
CA GLY A 263 10.24 14.04 1.38
C GLY A 263 10.66 15.37 1.99
N VAL A 264 10.36 15.59 3.27
CA VAL A 264 10.84 16.76 4.04
C VAL A 264 12.37 16.80 4.02
N GLU A 265 13.05 15.68 4.26
CA GLU A 265 14.52 15.65 4.20
C GLU A 265 15.07 15.87 2.79
N ALA A 266 14.46 15.26 1.77
CA ALA A 266 14.90 15.39 0.39
C ALA A 266 14.69 16.81 -0.17
N LEU A 267 13.66 17.51 0.29
CA LEU A 267 13.34 18.89 -0.11
C LEU A 267 13.96 19.96 0.82
N LEU A 268 14.72 19.56 1.86
CA LEU A 268 15.23 20.46 2.89
C LEU A 268 14.12 21.28 3.56
N GLY A 269 12.99 20.62 3.84
CA GLY A 269 11.82 21.22 4.48
C GLY A 269 11.96 21.32 6.00
N THR A 270 10.92 21.85 6.64
CA THR A 270 10.88 22.09 8.09
C THR A 270 9.97 21.10 8.83
N ALA A 271 10.47 20.59 9.96
CA ALA A 271 9.73 19.79 10.92
C ALA A 271 8.72 20.62 11.75
N GLU A 272 8.82 21.95 11.72
CA GLU A 272 7.94 22.88 12.45
C GLU A 272 6.46 22.69 12.10
N SER A 273 6.16 22.32 10.84
CA SER A 273 4.80 22.01 10.38
C SER A 273 4.10 20.89 11.19
N PHE A 274 4.88 20.09 11.91
CA PHE A 274 4.45 18.94 12.70
C PHE A 274 4.58 19.18 14.21
N ASP A 275 4.79 20.43 14.63
CA ASP A 275 4.87 20.76 16.03
C ASP A 275 3.59 20.36 16.79
N PRO A 276 3.69 19.72 17.97
CA PRO A 276 2.54 19.32 18.78
C PRO A 276 1.57 20.46 19.09
N PHE A 277 2.05 21.70 19.22
CA PHE A 277 1.20 22.87 19.45
C PHE A 277 0.22 23.08 18.30
N ILE A 278 0.68 23.00 17.05
CA ILE A 278 -0.17 23.22 15.85
C ILE A 278 -1.32 22.22 15.80
N ALA A 279 -1.03 20.94 16.11
CA ALA A 279 -2.06 19.91 16.14
C ALA A 279 -2.96 20.02 17.39
N ALA A 280 -2.42 20.47 18.53
CA ALA A 280 -3.20 20.64 19.76
C ALA A 280 -4.24 21.77 19.66
N VAL A 281 -3.93 22.89 18.98
CA VAL A 281 -4.88 24.00 18.81
C VAL A 281 -5.98 23.73 17.78
N ARG A 282 -5.80 22.71 16.92
CA ARG A 282 -6.84 22.17 16.02
C ARG A 282 -6.92 20.64 16.18
N PRO A 283 -7.56 20.15 17.25
CA PRO A 283 -7.33 18.81 17.80
C PRO A 283 -8.11 17.69 17.08
N HIS A 284 -8.04 17.64 15.75
CA HIS A 284 -8.46 16.45 15.01
C HIS A 284 -7.50 15.30 15.35
N LEU A 285 -8.07 14.16 15.73
CA LEU A 285 -7.30 13.07 16.33
C LEU A 285 -6.34 12.43 15.32
N GLY A 286 -6.78 12.31 14.07
CA GLY A 286 -5.92 11.85 12.98
C GLY A 286 -4.81 12.85 12.66
N GLN A 287 -5.09 14.15 12.71
CA GLN A 287 -4.07 15.18 12.49
C GLN A 287 -2.98 15.14 13.57
N ILE A 288 -3.38 15.01 14.84
CA ILE A 288 -2.45 14.86 15.98
C ILE A 288 -1.55 13.64 15.78
N GLU A 289 -2.14 12.50 15.44
CA GLU A 289 -1.40 11.26 15.22
C GLU A 289 -0.40 11.39 14.07
N VAL A 290 -0.83 11.89 12.91
CA VAL A 290 0.05 12.04 11.73
C VAL A 290 1.18 13.04 12.00
N ALA A 291 0.87 14.21 12.60
CA ALA A 291 1.89 15.22 12.91
C ALA A 291 2.96 14.65 13.85
N ARG A 292 2.52 14.03 14.94
CA ARG A 292 3.41 13.37 15.91
C ARG A 292 4.29 12.31 15.23
N ASN A 293 3.73 11.47 14.37
CA ASN A 293 4.48 10.40 13.70
C ASN A 293 5.57 10.97 12.79
N ILE A 294 5.21 11.90 11.90
CA ILE A 294 6.16 12.53 10.96
C ILE A 294 7.25 13.27 11.72
N GLN A 295 6.91 14.05 12.76
CA GLN A 295 7.90 14.73 13.60
C GLN A 295 8.91 13.76 14.21
N LYS A 296 8.43 12.62 14.72
CA LYS A 296 9.30 11.59 15.32
C LYS A 296 10.16 10.87 14.28
N PHE A 297 9.64 10.62 13.09
CA PHE A 297 10.38 10.01 11.98
C PHE A 297 11.58 10.85 11.54
N LEU A 298 11.44 12.19 11.60
CA LEU A 298 12.49 13.14 11.24
C LEU A 298 13.63 13.20 12.28
N ARG A 299 13.43 12.73 13.52
CA ARG A 299 14.43 12.84 14.59
C ARG A 299 15.81 12.34 14.15
N GLY A 300 16.84 13.16 14.42
CA GLY A 300 18.23 12.86 14.07
C GLY A 300 18.61 13.25 12.63
N SER A 301 17.66 13.76 11.84
CA SER A 301 17.98 14.29 10.52
C SER A 301 18.94 15.48 10.61
N LYS A 302 19.87 15.54 9.65
CA LYS A 302 20.74 16.69 9.39
C LYS A 302 20.35 17.43 8.11
N LEU A 303 19.28 16.97 7.45
CA LEU A 303 18.76 17.56 6.21
C LEU A 303 17.49 18.37 6.46
N ALA A 304 16.60 17.90 7.35
CA ALA A 304 15.42 18.67 7.75
C ALA A 304 15.77 19.75 8.77
N HIS A 305 15.07 20.89 8.69
CA HIS A 305 15.18 21.98 9.65
C HIS A 305 14.22 21.75 10.83
N PHE A 306 14.68 21.98 12.07
CA PHE A 306 13.86 21.83 13.29
C PHE A 306 13.46 23.14 13.93
N HIS A 307 14.12 24.22 13.55
CA HIS A 307 13.84 25.56 14.01
C HIS A 307 13.66 26.45 12.80
N HIS A 308 12.80 27.44 12.96
CA HIS A 308 12.65 28.47 11.95
C HIS A 308 13.94 29.28 11.86
N GLU A 309 14.60 29.25 10.70
CA GLU A 309 15.70 30.16 10.39
C GLU A 309 15.14 31.39 9.66
N GLU A 310 15.54 32.59 10.07
CA GLU A 310 15.16 33.79 9.33
C GLU A 310 15.85 33.79 7.97
N THR A 311 15.07 33.49 6.93
CA THR A 311 15.53 33.62 5.55
C THR A 311 15.45 35.09 5.12
N GLY A 312 16.49 35.60 4.46
CA GLY A 312 16.52 36.94 3.89
C GLY A 312 15.44 37.17 2.80
N PRO A 313 15.29 38.41 2.32
CA PRO A 313 14.36 38.73 1.23
C PRO A 313 14.68 37.89 -0.02
N GLY A 314 13.66 37.35 -0.70
CA GLY A 314 13.82 36.59 -1.95
C GLY A 314 13.81 35.06 -1.81
N HIS A 315 13.79 34.53 -0.58
CA HIS A 315 13.61 33.09 -0.34
C HIS A 315 12.18 32.74 0.08
N LEU A 316 11.77 31.50 -0.23
CA LEU A 316 10.49 30.97 0.25
C LEU A 316 10.50 30.84 1.77
N ARG A 317 9.55 31.52 2.42
CA ARG A 317 9.41 31.51 3.88
C ARG A 317 8.87 30.19 4.43
N GLN A 318 8.13 29.44 3.62
CA GLN A 318 7.41 28.25 4.06
C GLN A 318 7.47 27.16 3.00
N ASP A 319 7.48 25.91 3.46
CA ASP A 319 7.24 24.76 2.61
C ASP A 319 5.89 24.86 1.89
N ARG A 320 5.79 24.22 0.72
CA ARG A 320 4.52 24.09 0.01
C ARG A 320 3.61 23.08 0.70
N TYR A 321 2.34 23.10 0.30
CA TYR A 321 1.29 22.36 1.00
C TYR A 321 1.49 20.85 0.98
N ALA A 322 2.08 20.29 -0.09
CA ALA A 322 2.32 18.86 -0.19
C ALA A 322 3.12 18.30 1.01
N LEU A 323 4.02 19.10 1.59
CA LEU A 323 4.71 18.77 2.84
C LEU A 323 4.00 19.38 4.06
N ARG A 324 3.83 20.72 4.07
CA ARG A 324 3.40 21.46 5.27
C ARG A 324 2.02 21.11 5.78
N THR A 325 1.08 20.76 4.89
CA THR A 325 -0.29 20.44 5.28
C THR A 325 -0.56 18.94 5.31
N SER A 326 0.47 18.09 5.25
CA SER A 326 0.31 16.64 5.15
C SER A 326 -0.43 16.04 6.36
N SER A 327 -0.22 16.56 7.58
CA SER A 327 -0.96 16.10 8.77
C SER A 327 -2.44 16.43 8.72
N GLN A 328 -2.79 17.62 8.23
CA GLN A 328 -4.18 18.06 8.05
C GLN A 328 -4.85 17.32 6.88
N TRP A 329 -4.08 16.93 5.86
CA TRP A 329 -4.58 16.20 4.70
C TRP A 329 -4.86 14.72 5.00
N LEU A 330 -3.92 14.04 5.67
CA LEU A 330 -4.05 12.63 6.02
C LEU A 330 -4.95 12.38 7.24
N GLY A 331 -5.01 13.32 8.18
CA GLY A 331 -5.73 13.17 9.45
C GLY A 331 -7.18 12.68 9.28
N PRO A 332 -8.02 13.33 8.47
CA PRO A 332 -9.39 12.87 8.23
C PRO A 332 -9.47 11.48 7.60
N GLY A 333 -8.55 11.15 6.68
CA GLY A 333 -8.49 9.82 6.07
C GLY A 333 -8.16 8.71 7.09
N LEU A 334 -7.31 9.01 8.07
CA LEU A 334 -6.99 8.12 9.18
C LEU A 334 -8.19 7.90 10.12
N GLU A 335 -8.98 8.94 10.38
CA GLU A 335 -10.23 8.84 11.15
C GLU A 335 -11.28 7.99 10.42
N ASP A 336 -11.43 8.19 9.10
CA ASP A 336 -12.30 7.39 8.24
C ASP A 336 -11.88 5.91 8.21
N MET A 337 -10.58 5.63 8.11
CA MET A 337 -10.05 4.25 8.17
C MET A 337 -10.30 3.60 9.53
N THR A 338 -10.25 4.36 10.63
CA THR A 338 -10.53 3.85 11.97
C THR A 338 -12.01 3.42 12.08
N LEU A 339 -12.93 4.22 11.56
CA LEU A 339 -14.35 3.87 11.51
C LEU A 339 -14.61 2.67 10.59
N SER A 340 -13.98 2.66 9.42
CA SER A 340 -14.03 1.55 8.46
C SER A 340 -13.62 0.23 9.12
N ARG A 341 -12.48 0.21 9.83
CA ARG A 341 -12.00 -0.94 10.59
C ARG A 341 -13.03 -1.46 11.57
N ARG A 342 -13.62 -0.58 12.38
CA ARG A 342 -14.65 -0.95 13.37
C ARG A 342 -15.88 -1.58 12.70
N GLN A 343 -16.32 -1.04 11.57
CA GLN A 343 -17.45 -1.59 10.81
C GLN A 343 -17.15 -3.02 10.33
N LEU A 344 -15.93 -3.28 9.83
CA LEU A 344 -15.51 -4.61 9.41
C LEU A 344 -15.37 -5.59 10.58
N GLU A 345 -14.79 -5.16 11.70
CA GLU A 345 -14.67 -6.00 12.90
C GLU A 345 -16.03 -6.45 13.44
N ILE A 346 -17.06 -5.59 13.37
CA ILE A 346 -18.44 -5.94 13.72
C ILE A 346 -18.99 -6.95 12.71
N GLU A 347 -18.84 -6.68 11.41
CA GLU A 347 -19.37 -7.55 10.35
C GLU A 347 -18.76 -8.97 10.39
N LEU A 348 -17.44 -9.08 10.60
CA LEU A 348 -16.71 -10.34 10.75
C LEU A 348 -17.27 -11.23 11.89
N ASN A 349 -17.89 -10.61 12.88
CA ASN A 349 -18.40 -11.25 14.09
C ASN A 349 -19.93 -11.18 14.20
N SER A 350 -20.60 -10.93 13.08
CA SER A 350 -22.06 -10.86 12.99
C SER A 350 -22.66 -12.15 12.44
N THR A 351 -23.92 -12.43 12.80
CA THR A 351 -24.72 -13.42 12.09
C THR A 351 -25.34 -12.74 10.87
N THR A 352 -24.77 -13.01 9.70
CA THR A 352 -25.34 -12.63 8.41
C THR A 352 -25.98 -13.87 7.79
N ASP A 353 -27.31 -13.96 7.94
CA ASP A 353 -28.18 -15.04 7.45
C ASP A 353 -29.66 -14.64 7.55
N ASN A 354 -30.53 -15.39 6.86
CA ASN A 354 -31.98 -15.33 6.99
C ASN A 354 -32.62 -16.66 6.52
N PRO A 355 -33.66 -17.16 7.23
CA PRO A 355 -34.14 -16.68 8.53
C PRO A 355 -33.17 -17.02 9.67
N LEU A 356 -33.30 -16.30 10.78
CA LEU A 356 -32.52 -16.51 12.00
C LEU A 356 -33.29 -17.40 12.98
N ILE A 357 -32.58 -18.36 13.56
CA ILE A 357 -33.12 -19.27 14.57
C ILE A 357 -32.79 -18.75 15.96
N ASP A 358 -33.83 -18.35 16.70
CA ASP A 358 -33.77 -18.00 18.11
C ASP A 358 -34.27 -19.19 18.95
N VAL A 359 -33.32 -20.02 19.37
CA VAL A 359 -33.60 -21.20 20.18
C VAL A 359 -34.14 -20.83 21.56
N GLU A 360 -33.61 -19.76 22.15
CA GLU A 360 -33.94 -19.34 23.52
C GLU A 360 -35.41 -18.93 23.62
N ASN A 361 -35.87 -18.12 22.66
CA ASN A 361 -37.26 -17.67 22.61
C ASN A 361 -38.17 -18.59 21.78
N LYS A 362 -37.62 -19.66 21.17
CA LYS A 362 -38.33 -20.60 20.28
C LYS A 362 -39.02 -19.87 19.13
N GLN A 363 -38.29 -18.99 18.46
CA GLN A 363 -38.78 -18.19 17.34
C GLN A 363 -37.88 -18.31 16.10
N ILE A 364 -38.49 -18.13 14.94
CA ILE A 364 -37.80 -18.00 13.65
C ILE A 364 -38.04 -16.59 13.13
N HIS A 365 -36.98 -15.80 13.09
CA HIS A 365 -37.04 -14.40 12.67
C HIS A 365 -36.69 -14.27 11.19
N HIS A 366 -37.54 -13.54 10.47
CA HIS A 366 -37.33 -13.19 9.08
C HIS A 366 -36.88 -11.72 9.02
N GLY A 367 -35.69 -11.46 8.48
CA GLY A 367 -35.05 -10.15 8.50
C GLY A 367 -34.04 -9.96 7.38
N GLY A 368 -33.24 -8.89 7.49
CA GLY A 368 -32.34 -8.43 6.42
C GLY A 368 -30.85 -8.42 6.79
N ASN A 369 -30.41 -9.25 7.74
CA ASN A 369 -29.01 -9.28 8.21
C ASN A 369 -27.98 -9.67 7.13
N PHE A 370 -28.45 -10.08 5.97
CA PHE A 370 -27.65 -10.38 4.80
C PHE A 370 -27.22 -9.15 3.98
N GLN A 371 -27.71 -7.96 4.34
CA GLN A 371 -27.49 -6.70 3.61
C GLN A 371 -26.16 -6.06 4.05
N ALA A 372 -25.17 -6.04 3.16
CA ALA A 372 -23.80 -5.64 3.48
C ALA A 372 -23.51 -4.12 3.37
N SER A 373 -24.50 -3.25 3.59
CA SER A 373 -24.32 -1.78 3.41
C SER A 373 -23.22 -1.19 4.31
N SER A 374 -22.99 -1.76 5.50
CA SER A 374 -21.88 -1.39 6.38
C SER A 374 -20.51 -1.65 5.75
N VAL A 375 -20.38 -2.73 4.97
CA VAL A 375 -19.14 -3.07 4.23
C VAL A 375 -18.93 -2.10 3.07
N THR A 376 -19.99 -1.70 2.35
CA THR A 376 -19.90 -0.64 1.32
C THR A 376 -19.44 0.67 1.95
N SER A 377 -20.05 1.06 3.07
CA SER A 377 -19.68 2.27 3.83
C SER A 377 -18.21 2.26 4.26
N SER A 378 -17.68 1.11 4.67
CA SER A 378 -16.29 0.90 5.05
C SER A 378 -15.35 1.02 3.83
N THR A 379 -15.63 0.27 2.76
CA THR A 379 -14.77 0.22 1.57
C THR A 379 -14.68 1.58 0.86
N GLU A 380 -15.76 2.36 0.81
CA GLU A 380 -15.73 3.70 0.21
C GLU A 380 -14.89 4.69 1.03
N LYS A 381 -14.99 4.66 2.37
CA LYS A 381 -14.11 5.44 3.27
C LYS A 381 -12.63 5.11 3.02
N THR A 382 -12.32 3.82 3.00
CA THR A 382 -10.95 3.34 2.76
C THR A 382 -10.45 3.77 1.39
N ARG A 383 -11.29 3.67 0.35
CA ARG A 383 -10.92 4.07 -1.03
C ARG A 383 -10.71 5.57 -1.18
N THR A 384 -11.54 6.40 -0.56
CA THR A 384 -11.34 7.85 -0.52
C THR A 384 -10.08 8.24 0.26
N ALA A 385 -9.78 7.54 1.37
CA ALA A 385 -8.54 7.78 2.11
C ALA A 385 -7.29 7.40 1.28
N LEU A 386 -7.35 6.31 0.51
CA LEU A 386 -6.29 5.93 -0.43
C LEU A 386 -6.10 6.97 -1.56
N GLU A 387 -7.18 7.52 -2.11
CA GLU A 387 -7.10 8.62 -3.10
C GLU A 387 -6.35 9.83 -2.52
N LYS A 388 -6.67 10.25 -1.29
CA LYS A 388 -5.97 11.34 -0.60
C LYS A 388 -4.48 11.03 -0.44
N ILE A 389 -4.13 9.81 -0.04
CA ILE A 389 -2.73 9.38 0.07
C ILE A 389 -2.02 9.47 -1.28
N GLY A 390 -2.63 8.92 -2.34
CA GLY A 390 -2.10 9.00 -3.70
C GLY A 390 -1.90 10.43 -4.16
N LYS A 391 -2.87 11.32 -3.93
CA LYS A 391 -2.80 12.73 -4.32
C LYS A 391 -1.66 13.46 -3.63
N MET A 392 -1.45 13.19 -2.35
CA MET A 392 -0.36 13.76 -1.58
C MET A 392 0.99 13.26 -2.10
N ILE A 393 1.17 11.94 -2.25
CA ILE A 393 2.40 11.33 -2.78
C ILE A 393 2.71 11.87 -4.18
N PHE A 394 1.69 12.00 -5.04
CA PHE A 394 1.84 12.59 -6.38
C PHE A 394 2.37 14.02 -6.30
N ALA A 395 1.74 14.88 -5.49
CA ALA A 395 2.17 16.27 -5.35
C ALA A 395 3.60 16.39 -4.79
N GLN A 396 3.94 15.60 -3.77
CA GLN A 396 5.29 15.56 -3.19
C GLN A 396 6.34 15.05 -4.19
N SER A 397 5.98 14.04 -5.01
CA SER A 397 6.84 13.53 -6.08
C SER A 397 7.06 14.59 -7.16
N SER A 398 6.01 15.27 -7.62
CA SER A 398 6.16 16.31 -8.64
C SER A 398 7.02 17.49 -8.15
N GLU A 399 6.86 17.90 -6.88
CA GLU A 399 7.74 18.92 -6.28
C GLU A 399 9.21 18.45 -6.23
N LEU A 400 9.47 17.18 -5.91
CA LEU A 400 10.82 16.61 -5.84
C LEU A 400 11.51 16.54 -7.21
N LEU A 401 10.77 16.31 -8.28
CA LEU A 401 11.32 16.11 -9.63
C LEU A 401 11.50 17.43 -10.41
N ASP A 402 10.88 18.52 -9.96
CA ASP A 402 11.01 19.86 -10.53
C ASP A 402 12.17 20.64 -9.88
N SER A 403 13.24 20.90 -10.63
CA SER A 403 14.42 21.62 -10.13
C SER A 403 14.13 23.06 -9.68
N ARG A 404 13.01 23.66 -10.09
CA ARG A 404 12.58 24.99 -9.62
C ARG A 404 12.02 24.93 -8.19
N LEU A 405 11.59 23.76 -7.75
CA LEU A 405 10.91 23.54 -6.47
C LEU A 405 11.79 22.75 -5.50
N ALA A 406 12.66 21.87 -6.02
CA ALA A 406 13.43 20.90 -5.26
C ALA A 406 14.80 21.40 -4.72
N LEU A 407 15.00 22.72 -4.61
CA LEU A 407 16.16 23.42 -4.01
C LEU A 407 17.51 22.71 -4.22
N ASN A 408 18.37 23.12 -5.18
CA ASN A 408 19.67 22.47 -5.47
C ASN A 408 19.62 21.04 -6.04
N LEU A 409 18.45 20.39 -6.14
CA LEU A 409 18.35 19.13 -6.87
C LEU A 409 18.29 19.36 -8.39
N PRO A 410 18.97 18.52 -9.19
CA PRO A 410 18.93 18.58 -10.65
C PRO A 410 17.60 18.08 -11.20
N PRO A 411 17.21 18.53 -12.42
CA PRO A 411 15.93 18.18 -13.01
C PRO A 411 15.79 16.65 -13.17
N ASN A 412 14.65 16.10 -12.76
CA ASN A 412 14.38 14.66 -12.80
C ASN A 412 15.41 13.81 -12.01
N LEU A 413 16.12 14.40 -11.04
CA LEU A 413 17.14 13.74 -10.21
C LEU A 413 18.31 13.13 -11.02
N ALA A 414 18.71 13.80 -12.10
CA ALA A 414 19.89 13.44 -12.89
C ALA A 414 21.18 13.52 -12.05
N VAL A 415 22.02 12.48 -12.08
CA VAL A 415 23.30 12.47 -11.34
C VAL A 415 24.50 12.85 -12.24
N ASP A 416 24.36 12.57 -13.53
CA ASP A 416 25.25 12.90 -14.63
C ASP A 416 24.80 14.20 -15.33
N GLU A 417 25.19 14.40 -16.59
CA GLU A 417 24.94 15.66 -17.29
C GLU A 417 23.44 15.86 -17.59
N PRO A 418 22.81 16.96 -17.13
CA PRO A 418 21.37 17.18 -17.29
C PRO A 418 20.88 17.20 -18.73
N SER A 419 21.71 17.58 -19.71
CA SER A 419 21.32 17.58 -21.13
C SER A 419 21.08 16.17 -21.70
N LEU A 420 21.72 15.15 -21.11
CA LEU A 420 21.71 13.77 -21.59
C LEU A 420 20.94 12.80 -20.67
N SER A 421 20.48 13.25 -19.51
CA SER A 421 19.97 12.37 -18.47
C SER A 421 18.63 12.81 -17.88
N TYR A 422 17.64 11.91 -17.97
CA TYR A 422 16.25 12.17 -17.57
C TYR A 422 15.67 11.01 -16.73
N PRO A 423 16.36 10.52 -15.68
CA PRO A 423 16.14 9.19 -15.14
C PRO A 423 14.76 8.97 -14.52
N MET A 424 14.16 10.02 -13.94
CA MET A 424 12.84 9.95 -13.29
C MET A 424 11.71 10.57 -14.12
N LYS A 425 11.98 11.04 -15.34
CA LYS A 425 10.94 11.68 -16.17
C LYS A 425 9.81 10.70 -16.51
N GLY A 426 10.15 9.46 -16.86
CA GLY A 426 9.15 8.41 -17.08
C GLY A 426 8.39 8.02 -15.81
N VAL A 427 9.04 8.11 -14.65
CA VAL A 427 8.37 7.88 -13.36
C VAL A 427 7.31 8.95 -13.11
N ASP A 428 7.62 10.22 -13.36
CA ASP A 428 6.66 11.34 -13.21
C ASP A 428 5.40 11.14 -14.06
N ILE A 429 5.57 10.73 -15.33
CA ILE A 429 4.45 10.41 -16.24
C ILE A 429 3.61 9.25 -15.68
N ASN A 430 4.27 8.18 -15.21
CA ASN A 430 3.58 7.06 -14.59
C ASN A 430 2.79 7.47 -13.35
N MET A 431 3.37 8.32 -12.49
CA MET A 431 2.70 8.84 -11.29
C MET A 431 1.43 9.60 -11.64
N ALA A 432 1.43 10.39 -12.73
CA ALA A 432 0.25 11.09 -13.21
C ALA A 432 -0.83 10.11 -13.72
N ALA A 433 -0.44 9.05 -14.44
CA ALA A 433 -1.37 8.01 -14.90
C ALA A 433 -2.00 7.26 -13.72
N TYR A 434 -1.19 6.81 -12.76
CA TYR A 434 -1.66 6.11 -11.56
C TYR A 434 -2.61 6.98 -10.73
N MET A 435 -2.28 8.26 -10.52
CA MET A 435 -3.14 9.17 -9.78
C MET A 435 -4.48 9.41 -10.50
N SER A 436 -4.45 9.54 -11.83
CA SER A 436 -5.66 9.78 -12.62
C SER A 436 -6.62 8.58 -12.56
N GLU A 437 -6.08 7.36 -12.66
CA GLU A 437 -6.87 6.14 -12.49
C GLU A 437 -7.40 6.00 -11.06
N LEU A 438 -6.57 6.29 -10.05
CA LEU A 438 -6.95 6.25 -8.64
C LEU A 438 -8.11 7.21 -8.34
N ALA A 439 -8.03 8.44 -8.84
CA ALA A 439 -9.09 9.45 -8.69
C ALA A 439 -10.39 9.00 -9.37
N TYR A 440 -10.31 8.36 -10.53
CA TYR A 440 -11.49 7.84 -11.23
C TYR A 440 -12.19 6.72 -10.45
N ILE A 441 -11.44 5.74 -9.94
CA ILE A 441 -12.03 4.61 -9.21
C ILE A 441 -12.47 4.98 -7.78
N ALA A 442 -12.04 6.13 -7.27
CA ALA A 442 -12.44 6.64 -5.96
C ALA A 442 -13.93 7.03 -5.89
N ASN A 443 -14.61 7.12 -7.03
CA ASN A 443 -16.06 7.34 -7.09
C ASN A 443 -16.82 6.24 -6.30
N PRO A 444 -17.96 6.60 -5.67
CA PRO A 444 -18.77 5.65 -4.92
C PRO A 444 -19.44 4.63 -5.85
N VAL A 445 -19.48 3.38 -5.41
CA VAL A 445 -20.22 2.30 -6.08
C VAL A 445 -21.68 2.31 -5.62
N SER A 446 -21.95 2.76 -4.39
CA SER A 446 -23.29 2.75 -3.78
C SER A 446 -24.35 3.52 -4.57
N ASN A 447 -23.94 4.48 -5.41
CA ASN A 447 -24.85 5.28 -6.24
C ASN A 447 -25.34 4.53 -7.50
N HIS A 448 -24.85 3.32 -7.73
CA HIS A 448 -25.16 2.50 -8.90
C HIS A 448 -26.02 1.27 -8.57
N VAL A 449 -26.80 1.34 -7.49
CA VAL A 449 -27.75 0.29 -7.11
C VAL A 449 -28.87 0.19 -8.15
N HIS A 450 -29.12 -1.04 -8.61
CA HIS A 450 -30.21 -1.36 -9.52
C HIS A 450 -31.20 -2.32 -8.85
N SER A 451 -32.48 -2.20 -9.22
CA SER A 451 -33.49 -3.18 -8.82
C SER A 451 -33.18 -4.53 -9.45
N ALA A 452 -32.98 -5.54 -8.61
CA ALA A 452 -32.62 -6.89 -9.04
C ALA A 452 -33.64 -7.93 -8.55
N GLU A 453 -33.58 -9.14 -9.13
CA GLU A 453 -34.30 -10.33 -8.67
C GLU A 453 -35.82 -10.07 -8.49
N MET A 454 -36.54 -9.93 -9.61
CA MET A 454 -37.99 -9.65 -9.62
C MET A 454 -38.40 -8.40 -8.82
N SER A 455 -37.50 -7.42 -8.68
CA SER A 455 -37.64 -6.23 -7.83
C SER A 455 -37.77 -6.47 -6.33
N ASN A 456 -37.58 -7.72 -5.87
CA ASN A 456 -37.46 -8.03 -4.45
C ASN A 456 -36.19 -7.41 -3.87
N GLN A 457 -35.07 -7.43 -4.62
CA GLN A 457 -33.81 -6.79 -4.24
C GLN A 457 -33.70 -5.39 -4.83
N SER A 458 -34.72 -4.56 -4.60
CA SER A 458 -34.77 -3.15 -5.01
C SER A 458 -33.70 -2.28 -4.35
N LEU A 459 -33.21 -2.72 -3.18
CA LEU A 459 -32.04 -2.18 -2.49
C LEU A 459 -31.00 -3.29 -2.31
N ASN A 460 -29.75 -2.98 -2.61
CA ASN A 460 -28.60 -3.86 -2.44
C ASN A 460 -27.34 -3.06 -2.16
N SER A 461 -26.34 -3.67 -1.52
CA SER A 461 -25.18 -2.94 -1.03
C SER A 461 -24.07 -2.79 -2.06
N LEU A 462 -23.96 -3.69 -3.04
CA LEU A 462 -22.83 -3.79 -3.97
C LEU A 462 -21.46 -3.94 -3.26
N ALA A 463 -21.46 -4.43 -2.02
CA ALA A 463 -20.29 -4.43 -1.16
C ALA A 463 -19.07 -5.14 -1.76
N LEU A 464 -19.26 -6.31 -2.40
CA LEU A 464 -18.17 -7.03 -3.04
C LEU A 464 -17.57 -6.26 -4.23
N ILE A 465 -18.38 -5.51 -4.98
CA ILE A 465 -17.90 -4.65 -6.07
C ILE A 465 -17.07 -3.49 -5.50
N SER A 466 -17.57 -2.82 -4.45
CA SER A 466 -16.82 -1.76 -3.78
C SER A 466 -15.51 -2.26 -3.16
N ALA A 467 -15.52 -3.44 -2.55
CA ALA A 467 -14.32 -4.08 -2.00
C ALA A 467 -13.27 -4.38 -3.08
N ARG A 468 -13.70 -4.85 -4.27
CA ARG A 468 -12.83 -5.08 -5.43
C ARG A 468 -12.14 -3.81 -5.92
N TYR A 469 -12.87 -2.71 -6.09
CA TYR A 469 -12.25 -1.44 -6.48
C TYR A 469 -11.36 -0.84 -5.39
N THR A 470 -11.63 -1.16 -4.13
CA THR A 470 -10.75 -0.76 -3.03
C THR A 470 -9.41 -1.51 -3.08
N HIS A 471 -9.38 -2.78 -3.50
CA HIS A 471 -8.12 -3.48 -3.82
C HIS A 471 -7.37 -2.84 -4.98
N THR A 472 -8.07 -2.45 -6.05
CA THR A 472 -7.44 -1.72 -7.17
C THR A 472 -6.81 -0.41 -6.69
N ALA A 473 -7.47 0.33 -5.79
CA ALA A 473 -6.92 1.54 -5.19
C ALA A 473 -5.66 1.24 -4.34
N VAL A 474 -5.66 0.15 -3.58
CA VAL A 474 -4.47 -0.31 -2.84
C VAL A 474 -3.30 -0.60 -3.79
N ASP A 475 -3.55 -1.24 -4.93
CA ASP A 475 -2.52 -1.55 -5.93
C ASP A 475 -1.93 -0.28 -6.54
N LEU A 476 -2.77 0.69 -6.92
CA LEU A 476 -2.32 1.98 -7.47
C LEU A 476 -1.49 2.77 -6.45
N VAL A 477 -1.94 2.87 -5.19
CA VAL A 477 -1.16 3.54 -4.14
C VAL A 477 0.13 2.79 -3.82
N SER A 478 0.15 1.46 -3.94
CA SER A 478 1.38 0.65 -3.79
C SER A 478 2.39 0.94 -4.90
N LEU A 479 1.94 1.06 -6.15
CA LEU A 479 2.78 1.48 -7.30
C LEU A 479 3.36 2.88 -7.06
N MET A 480 2.50 3.84 -6.69
CA MET A 480 2.90 5.22 -6.42
C MET A 480 3.90 5.32 -5.26
N SER A 481 3.64 4.61 -4.15
CA SER A 481 4.52 4.59 -2.98
C SER A 481 5.89 4.00 -3.32
N SER A 482 5.93 2.94 -4.12
CA SER A 482 7.18 2.29 -4.54
C SER A 482 8.02 3.17 -5.47
N ALA A 483 7.36 3.82 -6.43
CA ALA A 483 7.98 4.77 -7.34
C ALA A 483 8.52 6.00 -6.58
N TYR A 484 7.73 6.56 -5.65
CA TYR A 484 8.16 7.70 -4.87
C TYR A 484 9.30 7.35 -3.90
N LEU A 485 9.26 6.18 -3.24
CA LEU A 485 10.36 5.70 -2.40
C LEU A 485 11.67 5.57 -3.19
N TYR A 486 11.61 5.12 -4.44
CA TYR A 486 12.78 5.07 -5.33
C TYR A 486 13.33 6.48 -5.62
N CYS A 487 12.46 7.44 -5.97
CA CYS A 487 12.83 8.84 -6.18
C CYS A 487 13.42 9.47 -4.93
N LEU A 488 12.85 9.20 -3.76
CA LEU A 488 13.35 9.70 -2.47
C LEU A 488 14.75 9.16 -2.17
N CYS A 489 14.98 7.85 -2.33
CA CYS A 489 16.32 7.30 -2.14
C CYS A 489 17.34 7.92 -3.09
N GLN A 490 16.96 8.17 -4.36
CA GLN A 490 17.80 8.89 -5.32
C GLN A 490 18.10 10.32 -4.84
N ALA A 491 17.08 11.06 -4.41
CA ALA A 491 17.24 12.43 -3.96
C ALA A 491 18.11 12.54 -2.69
N LEU A 492 17.94 11.64 -1.73
CA LEU A 492 18.74 11.60 -0.51
C LEU A 492 20.22 11.30 -0.81
N ASP A 493 20.51 10.45 -1.79
CA ASP A 493 21.87 10.25 -2.29
C ASP A 493 22.45 11.53 -2.90
N LEU A 494 21.67 12.24 -3.71
CA LEU A 494 22.10 13.52 -4.30
C LEU A 494 22.30 14.60 -3.23
N ARG A 495 21.51 14.61 -2.16
CA ARG A 495 21.69 15.51 -1.02
C ARG A 495 22.99 15.23 -0.28
N ALA A 496 23.26 13.98 0.05
CA ALA A 496 24.51 13.60 0.70
C ALA A 496 25.72 13.96 -0.18
N MET A 497 25.62 13.74 -1.49
CA MET A 497 26.64 14.15 -2.45
C MET A 497 26.85 15.67 -2.48
N ASP A 498 25.78 16.47 -2.46
CA ASP A 498 25.84 17.94 -2.43
C ASP A 498 26.45 18.48 -1.12
N VAL A 499 26.09 17.90 0.02
CA VAL A 499 26.69 18.26 1.32
C VAL A 499 28.19 17.99 1.32
N GLN A 500 28.63 16.83 0.83
CA GLN A 500 30.05 16.51 0.72
C GLN A 500 30.78 17.42 -0.28
N PHE A 501 30.14 17.75 -1.41
CA PHE A 501 30.67 18.67 -2.40
C PHE A 501 30.92 20.05 -1.79
N LYS A 502 29.92 20.63 -1.13
CA LYS A 502 30.02 21.94 -0.48
C LYS A 502 31.07 21.97 0.62
N ALA A 503 31.15 20.93 1.44
CA ALA A 503 32.17 20.81 2.50
C ALA A 503 33.61 20.78 1.95
N ARG A 504 33.83 20.11 0.81
CA ARG A 504 35.14 20.08 0.13
C ARG A 504 35.43 21.39 -0.61
N LEU A 505 34.41 22.04 -1.15
CA LEU A 505 34.55 23.23 -1.99
C LEU A 505 34.89 24.48 -1.17
N ARG A 506 34.23 24.70 -0.02
CA ARG A 506 34.39 25.94 0.76
C ARG A 506 35.86 26.28 1.09
N PRO A 507 36.67 25.36 1.65
CA PRO A 507 38.08 25.66 1.94
C PRO A 507 38.91 25.97 0.68
N GLU A 508 38.61 25.34 -0.45
CA GLU A 508 39.30 25.61 -1.71
C GLU A 508 38.96 27.01 -2.24
N VAL A 509 37.69 27.44 -2.14
CA VAL A 509 37.25 28.80 -2.49
C VAL A 509 37.96 29.83 -1.61
N GLU A 510 38.03 29.60 -0.30
CA GLU A 510 38.74 30.48 0.64
C GLU A 510 40.24 30.55 0.30
N ARG A 511 40.86 29.41 -0.02
CA ARG A 511 42.28 29.33 -0.39
C ARG A 511 42.60 30.07 -1.67
N ILE A 512 41.83 29.89 -2.74
CA ILE A 512 42.08 30.59 -4.02
C ILE A 512 41.80 32.09 -3.90
N THR A 513 40.81 32.48 -3.11
CA THR A 513 40.45 33.88 -2.87
C THR A 513 41.52 34.57 -2.03
N SER A 514 41.97 33.94 -0.94
CA SER A 514 43.08 34.43 -0.11
C SER A 514 44.38 34.58 -0.92
N ARG A 515 44.70 33.60 -1.78
CA ARG A 515 45.89 33.67 -2.63
C ARG A 515 45.82 34.83 -3.64
N ALA A 516 44.63 35.14 -4.15
CA ALA A 516 44.44 36.20 -5.13
C ALA A 516 44.40 37.59 -4.47
N PHE A 517 43.75 37.73 -3.31
CA PHE A 517 43.39 39.03 -2.75
C PHE A 517 43.97 39.32 -1.35
N GLY A 518 44.57 38.36 -0.67
CA GLY A 518 45.06 38.54 0.71
C GLY A 518 46.20 39.55 0.87
N GLY A 519 46.96 39.83 -0.19
CA GLY A 519 47.95 40.91 -0.21
C GLY A 519 47.39 42.31 -0.52
N ILE A 520 46.09 42.40 -0.82
CA ILE A 520 45.44 43.61 -1.35
C ILE A 520 44.44 44.21 -0.35
N MET A 521 43.87 43.40 0.54
CA MET A 521 42.90 43.85 1.54
C MET A 521 43.22 43.32 2.95
N PRO A 522 42.82 44.02 4.02
CA PRO A 522 42.99 43.55 5.40
C PRO A 522 42.24 42.25 5.69
N ASP A 523 42.74 41.44 6.64
CA ASP A 523 42.18 40.14 7.00
C ASP A 523 40.68 40.18 7.35
N ALA A 524 40.23 41.22 8.06
CA ALA A 524 38.82 41.38 8.43
C ALA A 524 37.91 41.59 7.21
N GLN A 525 38.41 42.24 6.16
CA GLN A 525 37.69 42.45 4.91
C GLN A 525 37.74 41.20 4.03
N LEU A 526 38.86 40.47 4.06
CA LEU A 526 39.00 39.19 3.37
C LEU A 526 38.04 38.12 3.95
N ALA A 527 37.88 38.07 5.28
CA ALA A 527 36.93 37.17 5.93
C ALA A 527 35.49 37.45 5.49
N LYS A 528 35.08 38.72 5.46
CA LYS A 528 33.75 39.11 4.93
C LYS A 528 33.57 38.74 3.46
N LEU A 529 34.62 38.96 2.65
CA LEU A 529 34.59 38.58 1.24
C LEU A 529 34.39 37.07 1.06
N HIS A 530 35.04 36.23 1.87
CA HIS A 530 34.82 34.77 1.84
C HIS A 530 33.36 34.41 2.10
N ASP A 531 32.75 34.99 3.14
CA ASP A 531 31.36 34.70 3.49
C ASP A 531 30.40 35.17 2.38
N SER A 532 30.57 36.38 1.86
CA SER A 532 29.73 36.90 0.76
C SER A 532 29.88 36.12 -0.54
N ILE A 533 31.10 35.72 -0.91
CA ILE A 533 31.31 34.85 -2.07
C ILE A 533 30.63 33.50 -1.85
N TRP A 534 30.75 32.92 -0.65
CA TRP A 534 30.18 31.61 -0.34
C TRP A 534 28.65 31.62 -0.38
N GLU A 535 28.00 32.65 0.14
CA GLU A 535 26.55 32.84 0.08
C GLU A 535 26.06 32.91 -1.39
N ALA A 536 26.64 33.79 -2.19
CA ALA A 536 26.27 33.95 -3.59
C ALA A 536 26.62 32.73 -4.47
N LEU A 537 27.71 32.01 -4.15
CA LEU A 537 28.03 30.74 -4.81
C LEU A 537 26.94 29.70 -4.57
N GLN A 538 26.42 29.59 -3.34
CA GLN A 538 25.36 28.63 -3.02
C GLN A 538 24.07 28.92 -3.81
N GLU A 539 23.68 30.18 -3.93
CA GLU A 539 22.52 30.59 -4.73
C GLU A 539 22.72 30.26 -6.21
N SER A 540 23.90 30.59 -6.75
CA SER A 540 24.22 30.33 -8.15
C SER A 540 24.31 28.83 -8.46
N LEU A 541 24.86 28.03 -7.54
CA LEU A 541 24.85 26.56 -7.64
C LEU A 541 23.42 26.01 -7.69
N ALA A 542 22.49 26.58 -6.93
CA ALA A 542 21.08 26.21 -6.93
C ALA A 542 20.36 26.57 -8.22
N ALA A 543 20.63 27.76 -8.75
CA ALA A 543 19.98 28.27 -9.95
C ALA A 543 20.48 27.59 -11.25
N THR A 544 21.60 26.88 -11.20
CA THR A 544 22.27 26.34 -12.40
C THR A 544 22.26 24.82 -12.49
N THR A 545 21.44 24.12 -11.70
CA THR A 545 21.38 22.64 -11.68
C THR A 545 20.92 22.00 -13.00
N SER A 546 20.31 22.78 -13.89
CA SER A 546 19.89 22.35 -15.23
C SER A 546 20.97 22.49 -16.31
N ARG A 547 22.18 22.96 -15.95
CA ARG A 547 23.29 23.14 -16.90
C ARG A 547 24.30 22.02 -16.77
N ASP A 548 24.89 21.63 -17.91
CA ASP A 548 26.00 20.68 -17.94
C ASP A 548 27.22 21.24 -17.24
N SER A 549 27.99 20.37 -16.60
CA SER A 549 29.15 20.69 -15.76
C SER A 549 30.23 21.49 -16.50
N SER A 550 30.33 21.33 -17.83
CA SER A 550 31.29 22.08 -18.67
C SER A 550 31.01 23.58 -18.70
N GLU A 551 29.73 23.97 -18.75
CA GLU A 551 29.30 25.37 -18.79
C GLU A 551 28.93 25.89 -17.39
N ARG A 552 28.26 25.06 -16.60
CA ARG A 552 27.69 25.41 -15.28
C ARG A 552 28.67 26.16 -14.40
N PHE A 553 29.88 25.63 -14.23
CA PHE A 553 30.84 26.20 -13.29
C PHE A 553 31.51 27.48 -13.77
N HIS A 554 31.53 27.73 -15.09
CA HIS A 554 31.91 29.05 -15.62
C HIS A 554 30.87 30.10 -15.26
N VAL A 555 29.58 29.79 -15.45
CA VAL A 555 28.47 30.67 -15.08
C VAL A 555 28.47 30.94 -13.56
N VAL A 556 28.69 29.91 -12.75
CA VAL A 556 28.75 30.05 -11.28
C VAL A 556 29.95 30.91 -10.84
N ALA A 557 31.13 30.72 -11.44
CA ALA A 557 32.28 31.55 -11.12
C ALA A 557 32.07 33.02 -11.55
N GLN A 558 31.43 33.25 -12.70
CA GLN A 558 31.12 34.58 -13.18
C GLN A 558 30.07 35.30 -12.32
N SER A 559 29.12 34.58 -11.70
CA SER A 559 28.06 35.25 -10.93
C SER A 559 28.57 35.97 -9.68
N VAL A 560 29.71 35.56 -9.11
CA VAL A 560 30.27 36.14 -7.88
C VAL A 560 31.32 37.22 -8.14
N GLN A 561 31.63 37.50 -9.40
CA GLN A 561 32.58 38.53 -9.83
C GLN A 561 32.26 39.92 -9.24
N HIS A 562 31.00 40.33 -9.28
CA HIS A 562 30.59 41.65 -8.81
C HIS A 562 30.85 41.87 -7.30
N ILE A 563 30.82 40.80 -6.49
CA ILE A 563 31.06 40.85 -5.04
C ILE A 563 32.51 41.22 -4.75
N VAL A 564 33.44 40.61 -5.50
CA VAL A 564 34.86 40.93 -5.42
C VAL A 564 35.11 42.40 -5.80
N VAL A 565 34.47 42.89 -6.87
CA VAL A 565 34.59 44.30 -7.30
C VAL A 565 34.11 45.26 -6.22
N GLN A 566 32.97 44.98 -5.57
CA GLN A 566 32.44 45.81 -4.48
C GLN A 566 33.39 45.89 -3.27
N HIS A 567 34.01 44.78 -2.90
CA HIS A 567 34.97 44.74 -1.79
C HIS A 567 36.30 45.41 -2.16
N LEU A 568 36.76 45.31 -3.41
CA LEU A 568 37.95 46.02 -3.87
C LEU A 568 37.73 47.53 -3.96
N ALA A 569 36.54 47.98 -4.39
CA ALA A 569 36.20 49.40 -4.48
C ALA A 569 36.19 50.13 -3.13
N THR A 570 36.03 49.39 -2.03
CA THR A 570 36.07 49.90 -0.66
C THR A 570 37.47 49.80 -0.03
N SER A 571 38.45 49.23 -0.73
CA SER A 571 39.82 49.04 -0.25
C SER A 571 40.76 50.17 -0.72
N SER A 572 41.37 50.90 0.22
CA SER A 572 42.17 52.12 -0.06
C SER A 572 43.56 51.89 -0.69
N HIS A 573 43.93 50.65 -1.04
CA HIS A 573 45.32 50.25 -1.35
C HIS A 573 45.52 49.53 -2.70
N ALA A 574 44.60 49.62 -3.66
CA ALA A 574 44.75 48.92 -4.94
C ALA A 574 45.74 49.60 -5.90
N SER A 575 47.00 49.14 -5.93
CA SER A 575 48.07 49.65 -6.82
C SER A 575 48.42 48.73 -8.01
N ALA A 576 47.60 47.70 -8.30
CA ALA A 576 47.81 46.76 -9.41
C ALA A 576 46.64 46.77 -10.40
N SER A 577 46.90 46.41 -11.68
CA SER A 577 45.86 46.24 -12.72
C SER A 577 44.82 45.20 -12.29
N PRO A 578 43.58 45.59 -11.93
CA PRO A 578 42.63 44.67 -11.29
C PRO A 578 42.06 43.61 -12.25
N LEU A 579 42.08 43.86 -13.57
CA LEU A 579 41.34 43.09 -14.56
C LEU A 579 41.97 41.72 -14.88
N ASP A 580 43.30 41.64 -14.97
CA ASP A 580 43.98 40.38 -15.26
C ASP A 580 43.92 39.42 -14.06
N LEU A 581 44.07 39.97 -12.85
CA LEU A 581 43.93 39.22 -11.60
C LEU A 581 42.52 38.64 -11.47
N PHE A 582 41.51 39.43 -11.79
CA PHE A 582 40.10 39.04 -11.74
C PHE A 582 39.74 37.96 -12.75
N THR A 583 40.20 38.11 -14.00
CA THR A 583 39.99 37.12 -15.06
C THR A 583 40.64 35.80 -14.69
N LYS A 584 41.87 35.85 -14.17
CA LYS A 584 42.61 34.67 -13.74
C LYS A 584 41.98 33.99 -12.52
N TRP A 585 41.54 34.75 -11.52
CA TRP A 585 40.83 34.21 -10.35
C TRP A 585 39.53 33.53 -10.76
N THR A 586 38.73 34.16 -11.63
CA THR A 586 37.46 33.59 -12.10
C THR A 586 37.67 32.28 -12.85
N ALA A 587 38.64 32.22 -13.76
CA ALA A 587 38.98 30.99 -14.47
C ALA A 587 39.45 29.88 -13.51
N THR A 588 40.26 30.24 -12.50
CA THR A 588 40.73 29.30 -11.47
C THR A 588 39.57 28.79 -10.60
N LEU A 589 38.63 29.66 -10.23
CA LEU A 589 37.42 29.30 -9.48
C LEU A 589 36.54 28.34 -10.30
N ALA A 590 36.32 28.61 -11.59
CA ALA A 590 35.54 27.73 -12.47
C ALA A 590 36.16 26.33 -12.58
N ASP A 591 37.48 26.25 -12.78
CA ASP A 591 38.20 24.96 -12.83
C ASP A 591 38.17 24.22 -11.49
N THR A 592 38.34 24.94 -10.37
CA THR A 592 38.26 24.39 -9.02
C THR A 592 36.87 23.83 -8.72
N LEU A 593 35.82 24.58 -9.05
CA LEU A 593 34.43 24.15 -8.93
C LEU A 593 34.17 22.85 -9.71
N LYS A 594 34.55 22.82 -10.99
CA LYS A 594 34.37 21.67 -11.87
C LYS A 594 35.15 20.45 -11.38
N THR A 595 36.42 20.62 -11.06
CA THR A 595 37.29 19.52 -10.62
C THR A 595 36.81 18.96 -9.28
N THR A 596 36.43 19.83 -8.33
CA THR A 596 35.89 19.41 -7.03
C THR A 596 34.57 18.67 -7.20
N PHE A 597 33.67 19.16 -8.04
CA PHE A 597 32.39 18.51 -8.32
C PHE A 597 32.59 17.13 -8.95
N CYS A 598 33.37 17.02 -10.02
CA CYS A 598 33.64 15.76 -10.69
C CYS A 598 34.32 14.74 -9.76
N THR A 599 35.31 15.18 -8.98
CA THR A 599 36.02 14.32 -8.02
C THR A 599 35.08 13.83 -6.92
N ASN A 600 34.27 14.73 -6.36
CA ASN A 600 33.28 14.37 -5.34
C ASN A 600 32.23 13.40 -5.90
N ARG A 601 31.70 13.68 -7.09
CA ARG A 601 30.73 12.81 -7.78
C ARG A 601 31.31 11.40 -8.00
N THR A 602 32.50 11.29 -8.57
CA THR A 602 33.16 9.98 -8.76
C THR A 602 33.37 9.25 -7.45
N SER A 603 33.83 9.95 -6.40
CA SER A 603 34.03 9.39 -5.06
C SER A 603 32.72 8.88 -4.45
N TYR A 604 31.64 9.64 -4.57
CA TYR A 604 30.34 9.27 -4.01
C TYR A 604 29.71 8.09 -4.79
N LEU A 605 29.78 8.10 -6.13
CA LEU A 605 29.26 7.01 -6.96
C LEU A 605 29.97 5.67 -6.74
N ALA A 606 31.21 5.68 -6.25
CA ALA A 606 31.95 4.48 -5.90
C ALA A 606 31.41 3.82 -4.61
N ASN A 607 31.02 4.62 -3.61
CA ASN A 607 30.47 4.16 -2.34
C ASN A 607 29.36 5.09 -1.83
N PRO A 608 28.14 5.01 -2.41
CA PRO A 608 27.05 5.90 -2.03
C PRO A 608 26.55 5.56 -0.63
N ASP A 609 26.49 6.58 0.22
CA ASP A 609 25.97 6.46 1.58
C ASP A 609 25.39 7.79 2.08
N ALA A 610 24.05 7.87 2.08
CA ALA A 610 23.33 9.01 2.63
C ALA A 610 23.09 8.92 4.14
N VAL A 611 23.27 7.74 4.75
CA VAL A 611 22.88 7.44 6.14
C VAL A 611 23.35 8.47 7.18
N PRO A 612 24.57 9.04 7.11
CA PRO A 612 25.06 10.00 8.12
C PRO A 612 24.23 11.29 8.27
N TYR A 613 23.35 11.57 7.30
CA TYR A 613 22.53 12.78 7.24
C TYR A 613 21.03 12.53 7.49
N LEU A 614 20.60 11.26 7.52
CA LEU A 614 19.18 10.91 7.53
C LEU A 614 18.61 10.81 8.94
N GLY A 615 17.34 11.20 9.08
CA GLY A 615 16.50 10.90 10.23
C GLY A 615 16.27 9.40 10.40
N LYS A 616 15.79 9.00 11.58
CA LYS A 616 15.65 7.58 11.94
C LYS A 616 14.86 6.75 10.92
N ALA A 617 13.69 7.23 10.51
CA ALA A 617 12.82 6.47 9.61
C ALA A 617 13.40 6.39 8.19
N SER A 618 13.88 7.52 7.66
CA SER A 618 14.51 7.61 6.35
C SER A 618 15.75 6.75 6.26
N ARG A 619 16.59 6.72 7.31
CA ARG A 619 17.75 5.82 7.42
C ARG A 619 17.33 4.36 7.24
N ARG A 620 16.27 3.93 7.93
CA ARG A 620 15.79 2.54 7.87
C ARG A 620 15.29 2.18 6.48
N MET A 621 14.42 3.01 5.91
CA MET A 621 13.88 2.77 4.57
C MET A 621 14.96 2.84 3.48
N TYR A 622 15.90 3.78 3.60
CA TYR A 622 17.04 3.89 2.68
C TYR A 622 17.91 2.63 2.74
N LEU A 623 18.25 2.13 3.93
CA LEU A 623 19.02 0.89 4.09
C LEU A 623 18.26 -0.33 3.57
N PHE A 624 16.96 -0.41 3.81
CA PHE A 624 16.11 -1.46 3.26
C PHE A 624 16.19 -1.49 1.73
N VAL A 625 16.02 -0.34 1.06
CA VAL A 625 16.08 -0.26 -0.41
C VAL A 625 17.50 -0.52 -0.94
N ARG A 626 18.51 0.15 -0.38
CA ARG A 626 19.89 0.16 -0.91
C ARG A 626 20.68 -1.09 -0.56
N LYS A 627 20.47 -1.66 0.62
CA LYS A 627 21.26 -2.79 1.14
C LYS A 627 20.49 -4.10 1.12
N GLU A 628 19.27 -4.12 1.67
CA GLU A 628 18.50 -5.36 1.78
C GLU A 628 17.90 -5.80 0.43
N LEU A 629 17.25 -4.87 -0.28
CA LEU A 629 16.73 -5.14 -1.63
C LEU A 629 17.80 -5.05 -2.73
N GLY A 630 18.97 -4.46 -2.40
CA GLY A 630 20.06 -4.30 -3.35
C GLY A 630 19.74 -3.38 -4.53
N VAL A 631 18.83 -2.40 -4.37
CA VAL A 631 18.48 -1.42 -5.42
C VAL A 631 19.46 -0.25 -5.35
N PRO A 632 20.43 -0.12 -6.29
CA PRO A 632 21.50 0.87 -6.18
C PRO A 632 21.03 2.28 -6.59
N LEU A 633 21.85 3.28 -6.23
CA LEU A 633 21.81 4.63 -6.80
C LEU A 633 21.80 4.55 -8.34
N HIS A 634 20.91 5.28 -9.00
CA HIS A 634 20.91 5.39 -10.46
C HIS A 634 22.04 6.30 -10.91
N LYS A 635 22.98 5.76 -11.70
CA LYS A 635 24.21 6.44 -12.13
C LYS A 635 24.08 7.20 -13.45
N GLY A 636 22.87 7.30 -13.99
CA GLY A 636 22.59 8.01 -15.23
C GLY A 636 22.70 7.12 -16.45
N ILE A 637 23.17 7.65 -17.57
CA ILE A 637 23.22 6.93 -18.86
C ILE A 637 24.07 5.65 -18.79
N ILE A 638 25.07 5.61 -17.89
CA ILE A 638 25.97 4.45 -17.75
C ILE A 638 25.26 3.20 -17.22
N ASP A 639 24.09 3.36 -16.58
CA ASP A 639 23.26 2.27 -16.09
C ASP A 639 22.32 1.71 -17.16
N HIS A 640 22.28 2.30 -18.37
CA HIS A 640 21.44 1.83 -19.46
C HIS A 640 21.86 0.42 -19.92
N PRO A 641 20.93 -0.56 -19.94
CA PRO A 641 21.24 -1.91 -20.40
C PRO A 641 21.16 -2.00 -21.94
N THR A 642 22.27 -1.70 -22.62
CA THR A 642 22.38 -1.85 -24.08
C THR A 642 22.63 -3.32 -24.48
N PHE A 643 21.98 -3.79 -25.54
CA PHE A 643 22.20 -5.13 -26.09
C PHE A 643 23.64 -5.31 -26.62
N GLY A 644 24.34 -6.39 -26.21
CA GLY A 644 25.73 -6.68 -26.56
C GLY A 644 26.38 -7.71 -25.63
N ALA A 645 27.68 -7.95 -25.76
CA ALA A 645 28.45 -8.88 -24.91
C ALA A 645 28.71 -8.31 -23.50
N MET A 646 27.64 -8.01 -22.77
CA MET A 646 27.73 -7.68 -21.35
C MET A 646 28.06 -8.95 -20.57
N SER A 647 29.02 -8.85 -19.65
CA SER A 647 29.29 -9.91 -18.68
C SER A 647 28.03 -10.21 -17.84
N ALA A 648 27.94 -11.40 -17.26
CA ALA A 648 26.83 -11.75 -16.36
C ALA A 648 26.72 -10.76 -15.19
N GLU A 649 27.87 -10.27 -14.70
CA GLU A 649 27.95 -9.31 -13.60
C GLU A 649 27.41 -7.92 -14.00
N GLU A 650 27.68 -7.46 -15.23
CA GLU A 650 27.11 -6.21 -15.75
C GLU A 650 25.60 -6.31 -16.01
N LYS A 651 25.11 -7.47 -16.45
CA LYS A 651 23.67 -7.71 -16.63
C LYS A 651 22.91 -7.64 -15.30
N MET A 652 23.54 -8.05 -14.19
CA MET A 652 22.94 -7.92 -12.86
C MET A 652 22.96 -6.47 -12.36
N LYS A 653 24.01 -5.70 -12.68
CA LYS A 653 24.20 -4.31 -12.21
C LYS A 653 23.40 -3.28 -13.01
N LYS A 654 23.25 -3.47 -14.32
CA LYS A 654 22.56 -2.53 -15.23
C LYS A 654 21.13 -3.01 -15.49
N ARG A 655 20.16 -2.33 -14.88
CA ARG A 655 18.72 -2.58 -15.04
C ARG A 655 18.00 -1.26 -15.24
N ASN A 656 16.97 -1.27 -16.08
CA ASN A 656 16.12 -0.10 -16.30
C ASN A 656 15.38 0.34 -15.01
N THR A 657 14.95 1.59 -14.99
CA THR A 657 14.24 2.20 -13.84
C THR A 657 13.02 1.37 -13.41
N GLY A 658 12.21 0.91 -14.38
CA GLY A 658 11.03 0.08 -14.10
C GLY A 658 11.38 -1.17 -13.29
N SER A 659 12.40 -1.91 -13.69
CA SER A 659 12.88 -3.12 -13.00
C SER A 659 13.33 -2.85 -11.56
N ARG A 660 13.92 -1.67 -11.31
CA ARG A 660 14.36 -1.25 -9.97
C ARG A 660 13.16 -0.91 -9.08
N VAL A 661 12.21 -0.14 -9.60
CA VAL A 661 10.95 0.17 -8.91
C VAL A 661 10.14 -1.10 -8.64
N THR A 662 10.11 -2.04 -9.58
CA THR A 662 9.44 -3.34 -9.41
C THR A 662 9.99 -4.13 -8.23
N CYS A 663 11.30 -4.06 -7.94
CA CYS A 663 11.88 -4.74 -6.77
C CYS A 663 11.31 -4.21 -5.44
N ILE A 664 11.15 -2.89 -5.34
CA ILE A 664 10.52 -2.22 -4.19
C ILE A 664 9.03 -2.58 -4.10
N TYR A 665 8.32 -2.53 -5.22
CA TYR A 665 6.91 -2.90 -5.31
C TYR A 665 6.68 -4.36 -4.88
N GLN A 666 7.51 -5.30 -5.34
CA GLN A 666 7.44 -6.70 -4.92
C GLN A 666 7.64 -6.84 -3.41
N ALA A 667 8.63 -6.17 -2.84
CA ALA A 667 8.87 -6.19 -1.39
C ALA A 667 7.72 -5.61 -0.56
N LEU A 668 6.98 -4.64 -1.12
CA LEU A 668 5.75 -4.14 -0.52
C LEU A 668 4.61 -5.17 -0.61
N LYS A 669 4.42 -5.82 -1.78
CA LYS A 669 3.34 -6.78 -2.00
C LYS A 669 3.54 -8.13 -1.32
N ASP A 670 4.78 -8.59 -1.14
CA ASP A 670 5.12 -9.87 -0.49
C ASP A 670 5.31 -9.76 1.03
N GLY A 671 5.18 -8.54 1.58
CA GLY A 671 5.22 -8.28 3.02
C GLY A 671 6.62 -8.06 3.59
N ARG A 672 7.70 -8.16 2.80
CA ARG A 672 9.07 -7.85 3.30
C ARG A 672 9.21 -6.43 3.82
N MET A 673 8.45 -5.46 3.27
CA MET A 673 8.44 -4.07 3.73
C MET A 673 7.67 -3.86 5.06
N ALA A 674 6.88 -4.83 5.52
CA ALA A 674 6.10 -4.67 6.76
C ALA A 674 7.01 -4.49 7.99
N ALA A 675 8.10 -5.26 8.07
CA ALA A 675 9.05 -5.18 9.17
C ALA A 675 9.69 -3.78 9.33
N PRO A 676 10.32 -3.17 8.30
CA PRO A 676 10.90 -1.85 8.44
C PRO A 676 9.86 -0.75 8.72
N ILE A 677 8.63 -0.85 8.18
CA ILE A 677 7.53 0.07 8.50
C ILE A 677 7.19 0.01 9.99
N LEU A 678 7.02 -1.20 10.54
CA LEU A 678 6.71 -1.41 11.94
C LEU A 678 7.81 -0.92 12.87
N GLU A 679 9.07 -1.13 12.50
CA GLU A 679 10.20 -0.68 13.30
C GLU A 679 10.30 0.85 13.32
N CYS A 680 9.99 1.54 12.22
CA CYS A 680 9.87 3.01 12.22
C CYS A 680 8.83 3.49 13.24
N LEU A 681 7.66 2.84 13.30
CA LEU A 681 6.61 3.16 14.29
C LEU A 681 7.05 2.83 15.73
N LYS A 682 7.75 1.72 15.94
CA LYS A 682 8.31 1.36 17.25
C LYS A 682 9.32 2.40 17.72
N ASP A 683 10.18 2.89 16.84
CA ASP A 683 11.17 3.94 17.13
C ASP A 683 10.50 5.29 17.44
N ALA A 684 9.31 5.53 16.89
CA ALA A 684 8.44 6.63 17.28
C ALA A 684 7.78 6.41 18.67
N GLY A 685 7.90 5.23 19.27
CA GLY A 685 7.44 4.93 20.64
C GLY A 685 5.96 4.57 20.73
N GLU A 686 5.41 3.86 19.72
CA GLU A 686 3.95 3.77 19.54
C GLU A 686 3.38 2.38 19.24
N ALA A 687 4.11 1.30 19.49
CA ALA A 687 3.54 -0.06 19.31
C ALA A 687 2.21 -0.27 20.05
N ASP A 688 1.98 0.48 21.15
CA ASP A 688 0.81 0.35 22.01
C ASP A 688 -0.19 1.53 21.96
N THR A 689 0.04 2.58 21.14
CA THR A 689 -0.81 3.81 21.13
C THR A 689 -1.44 4.19 19.80
N LEU A 690 -1.26 3.37 18.75
CA LEU A 690 -1.81 3.64 17.42
C LEU A 690 -3.31 3.36 17.37
N ARG A 691 -4.08 4.26 16.75
CA ARG A 691 -5.54 4.09 16.57
C ARG A 691 -5.87 3.05 15.50
N MET A 692 -4.98 2.90 14.53
CA MET A 692 -5.02 1.76 13.62
C MET A 692 -4.45 0.55 14.35
N GLY A 693 -5.15 -0.59 14.31
CA GLY A 693 -4.75 -1.84 14.96
C GLY A 693 -3.51 -2.48 14.32
N VAL A 694 -2.36 -1.82 14.40
CA VAL A 694 -1.06 -2.23 13.83
C VAL A 694 -0.56 -3.58 14.38
N LYS A 695 -1.17 -4.09 15.47
CA LYS A 695 -0.97 -5.47 15.93
C LYS A 695 -1.27 -6.52 14.86
N ALA A 696 -2.07 -6.22 13.84
CA ALA A 696 -2.37 -7.14 12.73
C ALA A 696 -1.26 -7.27 11.67
N MET A 697 -0.27 -6.35 11.65
CA MET A 697 0.90 -6.44 10.76
C MET A 697 2.04 -7.30 11.36
N LEU A 698 2.00 -7.58 12.67
CA LEU A 698 2.75 -8.65 13.32
C LEU A 698 2.08 -9.98 13.02
#